data_AF-A0A5D6XTK8-F1
#
_entry.id   AF-A0A5D6XTK8-F1
#
_cell.length_a   1.000
_cell.length_b   1.000
_cell.length_c   1.000
_cell.angle_alpha   90.00
_cell.angle_beta   90.00
_cell.angle_gamma   90.00
#
_symmetry.space_group_name_H-M   'P 1'
#
loop_
_entity.id
_entity.type
_entity.pdbx_description
1 polymer ?
#
loop_
_entity_poly.entity_id
_entity_poly.type
_entity_poly.pdbx_seq_one_letter_code
_entity_poly.pdbx_strand_id
1 'polypeptide(L)'
;MGVQLSKDPKHSPVHAACWRGDADFLRALLRGRVDSADSPKLAALVDMPDVVNDTPLGIAARRGHADVAELLLLAGAHVDLPAAGRGCLPLHLACQERHRDVAQVLLRAGANPNALTPDGVSALHLAAAAGDPEVVRALLAAGADVCATLPTPVRASALHVACSRGSADVVRLLLRAGADVDVPDGHHASPLLIACMHEQLDVARALLEAGANVTHASKDGATPLHFTASVGSASLTRLLLESVRVSACDSTRTVDAKVAAVANIRDKLGSTPLHLASITGADAAVALLLQHGACANAADADGLTPMDNAEQAGHARVVEMLRAAGGRISECGGDGGGKWDASQLLALGASLAVCALAVLYADWFAALLPSQPATLSAAEQEQLVASLVFESTKRVESDSGRAPRLAFCCSADLDVSVRAVDLMQRVARVEQEQQQKHAKKHRKKDEAPPPPPLRKAHHERITSLRDLQESFAFYFANGAAAEQSMSSPEQFREVVKFANELAGVTRKVGGNAATMADRAAVEGCDVLLGAAIGREMRKHLNANIALVGHLADHEHEDVHLVLEYSKGDAFRAHVTPRANRYYLNHDIYNARLSVLEDFERALEGFAPDLVVFGGLQLMEVETDEERRLARLTKLSEVLQNLFLKQVPSHYEFAAVSGTRAFGDLELYILHHYLVTGEEGTATNSRPTVAQISAQLHDVISFAARAKAAFQQRGGGGGGNAATDGNDADAAPEHLALAQLSRIHFHTLQFHIMCQQQDSVWGDPTAALVQSALMSSKIACGKRANSSDSSGSGDAETLRPAAAMAVDPERVELLLGRHVLVSKQQALEVAIDPLAPVITWHEGADFTCALVPMLACKKPDHTAGLGDNISGTGMAYHRLKPRQP
;
A
#
# COMPACT_ATOMS: atom_id res chain seq x y z
N MET A 1 23.16 -51.54 23.34
CA MET A 1 22.33 -52.73 23.05
C MET A 1 21.90 -52.65 21.60
N GLY A 2 22.33 -53.61 20.77
CA GLY A 2 22.07 -53.62 19.34
C GLY A 2 20.59 -53.86 19.04
N VAL A 3 19.94 -52.88 18.42
CA VAL A 3 18.60 -53.06 17.85
C VAL A 3 18.79 -53.63 16.44
N GLN A 4 18.41 -54.90 16.25
CA GLN A 4 18.29 -55.47 14.91
C GLN A 4 17.27 -54.64 14.12
N LEU A 5 17.76 -53.93 13.10
CA LEU A 5 16.93 -53.24 12.12
C LEU A 5 16.19 -54.29 11.28
N SER A 6 14.87 -54.31 11.44
CA SER A 6 13.93 -55.07 10.60
C SER A 6 14.21 -54.82 9.11
N LYS A 7 14.34 -55.89 8.33
CA LYS A 7 14.46 -55.88 6.86
C LYS A 7 13.08 -55.81 6.16
N ASP A 8 12.09 -55.18 6.79
CA ASP A 8 10.77 -55.03 6.19
C ASP A 8 10.69 -53.68 5.44
N PRO A 9 10.46 -53.65 4.11
CA PRO A 9 10.45 -52.42 3.32
C PRO A 9 9.30 -51.46 3.65
N LYS A 10 8.42 -51.81 4.59
CA LYS A 10 7.15 -51.10 4.81
C LYS A 10 7.28 -49.80 5.60
N HIS A 11 8.32 -49.58 6.40
CA HIS A 11 8.60 -48.27 7.01
C HIS A 11 10.11 -48.13 7.30
N SER A 12 10.80 -47.25 6.57
CA SER A 12 12.15 -46.84 6.99
C SER A 12 12.06 -46.20 8.40
N PRO A 13 13.06 -46.38 9.29
CA PRO A 13 13.04 -45.79 10.63
C PRO A 13 12.79 -44.28 10.65
N VAL A 14 13.20 -43.58 9.58
CA VAL A 14 12.95 -42.13 9.39
C VAL A 14 11.46 -41.86 9.21
N HIS A 15 10.77 -42.58 8.32
CA HIS A 15 9.33 -42.44 8.12
C HIS A 15 8.53 -42.77 9.39
N ALA A 16 8.94 -43.81 10.13
CA ALA A 16 8.31 -44.16 11.40
C ALA A 16 8.48 -43.07 12.47
N ALA A 17 9.65 -42.39 12.49
CA ALA A 17 9.88 -41.24 13.36
C ALA A 17 9.00 -40.04 12.95
N CYS A 18 8.94 -39.75 11.65
CA CYS A 18 8.11 -38.67 11.09
C CYS A 18 6.62 -38.91 11.33
N TRP A 19 6.15 -40.15 11.24
CA TRP A 19 4.76 -40.49 11.51
C TRP A 19 4.38 -40.32 12.99
N ARG A 20 5.29 -40.70 13.89
CA ARG A 20 5.09 -40.65 15.34
C ARG A 20 5.38 -39.28 15.97
N GLY A 21 6.05 -38.37 15.26
CA GLY A 21 6.51 -37.09 15.82
C GLY A 21 7.73 -37.24 16.74
N ASP A 22 8.50 -38.32 16.61
CA ASP A 22 9.61 -38.65 17.51
C ASP A 22 10.91 -37.96 17.07
N ALA A 23 11.04 -36.68 17.45
CA ALA A 23 12.17 -35.82 17.10
C ALA A 23 13.50 -36.34 17.66
N ASP A 24 13.51 -36.92 18.87
CA ASP A 24 14.72 -37.45 19.50
C ASP A 24 15.22 -38.72 18.81
N PHE A 25 14.31 -39.63 18.49
CA PHE A 25 14.64 -40.82 17.70
C PHE A 25 15.12 -40.43 16.29
N LEU A 26 14.48 -39.46 15.64
CA LEU A 26 14.94 -38.96 14.35
C LEU A 26 16.34 -38.34 14.45
N ARG A 27 16.61 -37.51 15.47
CA ARG A 27 17.92 -36.89 15.71
C ARG A 27 19.00 -37.94 15.97
N ALA A 28 18.68 -39.02 16.69
CA ALA A 28 19.58 -40.15 16.91
C ALA A 28 19.88 -40.92 15.60
N LEU A 29 18.86 -41.15 14.76
CA LEU A 29 19.00 -41.79 13.46
C LEU A 29 19.87 -40.98 12.48
N LEU A 30 19.73 -39.66 12.49
CA LEU A 30 20.50 -38.75 11.64
C LEU A 30 21.96 -38.64 12.10
N ARG A 31 22.23 -38.66 13.43
CA ARG A 31 23.59 -38.65 13.99
C ARG A 31 24.35 -39.97 13.80
N GLY A 32 23.70 -41.12 14.01
CA GLY A 32 24.35 -42.44 13.99
C GLY A 32 24.79 -42.96 12.60
N ARG A 33 24.54 -42.22 11.51
CA ARG A 33 24.88 -42.63 10.12
C ARG A 33 26.01 -41.82 9.48
N VAL A 34 26.61 -40.89 10.23
CA VAL A 34 27.77 -40.07 9.80
C VAL A 34 29.08 -40.86 9.87
N ASP A 35 29.13 -41.96 10.63
CA ASP A 35 30.38 -42.70 10.93
C ASP A 35 30.67 -43.92 10.03
N SER A 36 29.82 -44.24 9.03
CA SER A 36 30.02 -45.40 8.15
C SER A 36 30.38 -45.01 6.73
N ALA A 37 31.52 -45.51 6.22
CA ALA A 37 32.03 -45.18 4.88
C ALA A 37 31.14 -45.65 3.69
N ASP A 38 30.11 -46.47 3.95
CA ASP A 38 29.21 -47.05 2.93
C ASP A 38 27.75 -46.54 3.00
N SER A 39 27.44 -45.48 3.76
CA SER A 39 26.06 -44.96 3.85
C SER A 39 25.69 -44.13 2.60
N PRO A 40 24.49 -44.33 2.00
CA PRO A 40 23.99 -43.41 0.99
C PRO A 40 23.96 -41.99 1.58
N LYS A 41 24.43 -41.00 0.82
CA LYS A 41 24.53 -39.59 1.24
C LYS A 41 23.28 -39.19 2.04
N LEU A 42 23.46 -38.59 3.22
CA LEU A 42 22.39 -38.18 4.15
C LEU A 42 21.20 -37.49 3.46
N ALA A 43 21.47 -36.66 2.44
CA ALA A 43 20.48 -36.00 1.59
C ALA A 43 19.52 -36.97 0.86
N ALA A 44 20.01 -38.13 0.41
CA ALA A 44 19.16 -39.12 -0.24
C ALA A 44 18.12 -39.70 0.73
N LEU A 45 18.45 -39.85 2.02
CA LEU A 45 17.60 -40.51 3.00
C LEU A 45 16.42 -39.65 3.48
N VAL A 46 16.62 -38.34 3.64
CA VAL A 46 15.59 -37.40 4.11
C VAL A 46 14.56 -37.04 3.04
N ASP A 47 14.89 -37.31 1.78
CA ASP A 47 14.02 -37.10 0.62
C ASP A 47 13.49 -38.43 0.03
N MET A 48 13.93 -39.59 0.52
CA MET A 48 13.46 -40.90 0.02
C MET A 48 11.95 -41.04 0.28
N PRO A 49 11.11 -41.27 -0.73
CA PRO A 49 9.70 -41.55 -0.51
C PRO A 49 9.48 -42.93 0.12
N ASP A 50 8.38 -43.09 0.87
CA ASP A 50 7.93 -44.38 1.40
C ASP A 50 7.17 -45.24 0.37
N VAL A 51 6.58 -46.35 0.80
CA VAL A 51 5.85 -47.29 -0.08
C VAL A 51 4.57 -46.71 -0.68
N VAL A 52 4.03 -45.63 -0.12
CA VAL A 52 2.89 -44.91 -0.72
C VAL A 52 3.34 -43.70 -1.54
N ASN A 53 4.65 -43.45 -1.62
CA ASN A 53 5.33 -42.32 -2.28
C ASN A 53 5.37 -41.01 -1.45
N ASP A 54 5.17 -41.07 -0.13
CA ASP A 54 5.15 -39.90 0.74
C ASP A 54 6.57 -39.60 1.25
N THR A 55 6.97 -38.33 1.24
CA THR A 55 8.30 -37.93 1.72
C THR A 55 8.29 -37.81 3.24
N PRO A 56 9.44 -37.97 3.93
CA PRO A 56 9.52 -37.72 5.37
C PRO A 56 8.96 -36.36 5.79
N LEU A 57 9.26 -35.32 4.99
CA LEU A 57 8.75 -33.97 5.21
C LEU A 57 7.24 -33.86 4.92
N GLY A 58 6.73 -34.55 3.89
CA GLY A 58 5.31 -34.66 3.60
C GLY A 58 4.52 -35.32 4.73
N ILE A 59 5.05 -36.40 5.31
CA ILE A 59 4.48 -37.07 6.48
C ILE A 59 4.45 -36.14 7.69
N ALA A 60 5.57 -35.46 8.00
CA ALA A 60 5.65 -34.52 9.10
C ALA A 60 4.65 -33.36 8.94
N ALA A 61 4.53 -32.84 7.73
CA ALA A 61 3.59 -31.77 7.40
C ALA A 61 2.12 -32.19 7.49
N ARG A 62 1.78 -33.38 7.02
CA ARG A 62 0.42 -33.95 7.13
C ARG A 62 0.00 -34.26 8.57
N ARG A 63 0.98 -34.54 9.44
CA ARG A 63 0.75 -34.96 10.82
C ARG A 63 0.90 -33.84 11.85
N GLY A 64 1.42 -32.69 11.44
CA GLY A 64 1.57 -31.53 12.32
C GLY A 64 2.83 -31.54 13.19
N HIS A 65 3.85 -32.32 12.84
CA HIS A 65 5.06 -32.47 13.66
C HIS A 65 6.13 -31.44 13.30
N ALA A 66 5.99 -30.21 13.83
CA ALA A 66 6.87 -29.08 13.51
C ALA A 66 8.34 -29.34 13.83
N ASP A 67 8.66 -29.87 15.01
CA ASP A 67 10.04 -30.18 15.41
C ASP A 67 10.70 -31.21 14.48
N VAL A 68 9.91 -32.18 13.99
CA VAL A 68 10.39 -33.17 13.03
C VAL A 68 10.60 -32.54 11.66
N ALA A 69 9.68 -31.68 11.20
CA ALA A 69 9.83 -30.94 9.95
C ALA A 69 11.09 -30.05 9.97
N GLU A 70 11.34 -29.33 11.07
CA GLU A 70 12.53 -28.49 11.25
C GLU A 70 13.82 -29.33 11.22
N LEU A 71 13.85 -30.48 11.92
CA LEU A 71 15.00 -31.38 11.89
C LEU A 71 15.29 -31.94 10.50
N LEU A 72 14.26 -32.28 9.71
CA LEU A 72 14.42 -32.76 8.35
C LEU A 72 15.00 -31.65 7.44
N LEU A 73 14.50 -30.42 7.55
CA LEU A 73 14.98 -29.27 6.78
C LEU A 73 16.43 -28.92 7.13
N LEU A 74 16.79 -28.93 8.42
CA LEU A 74 18.19 -28.75 8.87
C LEU A 74 19.11 -29.86 8.36
N ALA A 75 18.59 -31.07 8.15
CA ALA A 75 19.31 -32.20 7.57
C ALA A 75 19.38 -32.15 6.02
N GLY A 76 18.82 -31.11 5.39
CA GLY A 76 18.88 -30.87 3.96
C GLY A 76 17.71 -31.44 3.15
N ALA A 77 16.57 -31.75 3.79
CA ALA A 77 15.36 -32.15 3.07
C ALA A 77 14.89 -31.03 2.13
N HIS A 78 14.51 -31.39 0.91
CA HIS A 78 14.04 -30.40 -0.06
C HIS A 78 12.59 -29.99 0.24
N VAL A 79 12.40 -28.71 0.56
CA VAL A 79 11.13 -28.15 1.07
C VAL A 79 9.94 -28.33 0.12
N ASP A 80 10.18 -28.24 -1.20
CA ASP A 80 9.16 -28.35 -2.25
C ASP A 80 9.17 -29.72 -2.97
N LEU A 81 9.47 -30.81 -2.26
CA LEU A 81 9.30 -32.15 -2.83
C LEU A 81 7.86 -32.64 -2.70
N PRO A 82 7.21 -33.06 -3.80
CA PRO A 82 5.84 -33.54 -3.75
C PRO A 82 5.71 -34.83 -2.94
N ALA A 83 4.72 -34.86 -2.05
CA ALA A 83 4.26 -36.03 -1.34
C ALA A 83 3.38 -36.93 -2.24
N ALA A 84 3.11 -38.15 -1.76
CA ALA A 84 2.19 -39.09 -2.37
C ALA A 84 0.75 -38.55 -2.47
N GLY A 85 0.07 -38.99 -3.53
CA GLY A 85 -1.36 -38.73 -3.74
C GLY A 85 -1.58 -37.30 -4.22
N ARG A 86 -2.01 -37.17 -5.48
CA ARG A 86 -2.27 -35.88 -6.16
C ARG A 86 -1.09 -34.90 -6.22
N GLY A 87 0.14 -35.26 -5.84
CA GLY A 87 1.33 -34.39 -6.00
C GLY A 87 1.32 -33.12 -5.13
N CYS A 88 0.70 -33.16 -3.95
CA CYS A 88 0.70 -32.04 -3.01
C CYS A 88 2.10 -31.84 -2.40
N LEU A 89 2.57 -30.60 -2.33
CA LEU A 89 3.76 -30.22 -1.56
C LEU A 89 3.50 -30.25 -0.04
N PRO A 90 4.54 -30.33 0.81
CA PRO A 90 4.39 -30.31 2.27
C PRO A 90 3.60 -29.09 2.76
N LEU A 91 3.80 -27.92 2.15
CA LEU A 91 3.05 -26.71 2.50
C LEU A 91 1.53 -26.87 2.26
N HIS A 92 1.14 -27.49 1.14
CA HIS A 92 -0.28 -27.76 0.86
C HIS A 92 -0.90 -28.66 1.94
N LEU A 93 -0.17 -29.69 2.38
CA LEU A 93 -0.64 -30.61 3.42
C LEU A 93 -0.78 -29.91 4.77
N ALA A 94 0.21 -29.09 5.15
CA ALA A 94 0.15 -28.30 6.38
C ALA A 94 -1.04 -27.32 6.38
N CYS A 95 -1.31 -26.66 5.24
CA CYS A 95 -2.43 -25.74 5.10
C CYS A 95 -3.79 -26.45 5.12
N GLN A 96 -3.91 -27.58 4.43
CA GLN A 96 -5.13 -28.38 4.39
C GLN A 96 -5.50 -28.95 5.77
N GLU A 97 -4.52 -29.42 6.54
CA GLU A 97 -4.71 -30.06 7.84
C GLU A 97 -4.60 -29.07 9.03
N ARG A 98 -4.50 -27.76 8.75
CA ARG A 98 -4.46 -26.67 9.76
C ARG A 98 -3.27 -26.74 10.72
N HIS A 99 -2.13 -27.21 10.21
CA HIS A 99 -0.90 -27.33 10.98
C HIS A 99 -0.07 -26.04 10.86
N ARG A 100 -0.50 -25.01 11.60
CA ARG A 100 0.12 -23.67 11.64
C ARG A 100 1.64 -23.73 11.80
N ASP A 101 2.13 -24.43 12.81
CA ASP A 101 3.55 -24.40 13.15
C ASP A 101 4.39 -25.04 12.04
N VAL A 102 3.89 -26.11 11.42
CA VAL A 102 4.56 -26.72 10.27
C VAL A 102 4.51 -25.80 9.06
N ALA A 103 3.38 -25.14 8.77
CA ALA A 103 3.28 -24.18 7.68
C ALA A 103 4.28 -23.03 7.86
N GLN A 104 4.45 -22.51 9.08
CA GLN A 104 5.46 -21.48 9.38
C GLN A 104 6.89 -21.99 9.19
N VAL A 105 7.21 -23.20 9.67
CA VAL A 105 8.52 -23.81 9.49
C VAL A 105 8.86 -23.99 8.00
N LEU A 106 7.91 -24.49 7.21
CA LEU A 106 8.09 -24.68 5.76
C LEU A 106 8.28 -23.34 5.03
N LEU A 107 7.47 -22.33 5.34
CA LEU A 107 7.60 -20.99 4.74
C LEU A 107 8.94 -20.31 5.11
N ARG A 108 9.39 -20.44 6.36
CA ARG A 108 10.72 -19.94 6.79
C ARG A 108 11.87 -20.64 6.07
N ALA A 109 11.70 -21.92 5.74
CA ALA A 109 12.66 -22.70 4.96
C ALA A 109 12.57 -22.47 3.44
N GLY A 110 11.77 -21.50 2.99
CA GLY A 110 11.69 -21.11 1.59
C GLY A 110 10.69 -21.89 0.74
N ALA A 111 9.70 -22.56 1.34
CA ALA A 111 8.59 -23.16 0.60
C ALA A 111 7.89 -22.10 -0.27
N ASN A 112 7.67 -22.39 -1.55
CA ASN A 112 6.97 -21.45 -2.44
C ASN A 112 5.46 -21.39 -2.09
N PRO A 113 4.93 -20.26 -1.59
CA PRO A 113 3.51 -20.16 -1.21
C PRO A 113 2.56 -20.16 -2.43
N ASN A 114 3.09 -19.90 -3.63
CA ASN A 114 2.36 -19.86 -4.89
C ASN A 114 2.52 -21.13 -5.72
N ALA A 115 3.20 -22.14 -5.18
CA ALA A 115 3.19 -23.46 -5.80
C ALA A 115 1.75 -23.98 -5.86
N LEU A 116 1.45 -24.71 -6.92
CA LEU A 116 0.13 -25.26 -7.18
C LEU A 116 0.16 -26.78 -7.01
N THR A 117 -0.92 -27.35 -6.51
CA THR A 117 -1.17 -28.78 -6.69
C THR A 117 -1.35 -29.09 -8.19
N PRO A 118 -1.22 -30.35 -8.61
CA PRO A 118 -1.62 -30.82 -9.93
C PRO A 118 -3.05 -30.46 -10.38
N ASP A 119 -3.97 -30.26 -9.44
CA ASP A 119 -5.33 -29.77 -9.71
C ASP A 119 -5.40 -28.22 -9.80
N GLY A 120 -4.24 -27.55 -9.74
CA GLY A 120 -4.05 -26.10 -9.78
C GLY A 120 -4.57 -25.35 -8.56
N VAL A 121 -4.63 -26.01 -7.40
CA VAL A 121 -5.05 -25.39 -6.13
C VAL A 121 -3.82 -24.85 -5.41
N SER A 122 -3.85 -23.59 -4.96
CA SER A 122 -2.75 -23.01 -4.18
C SER A 122 -2.90 -23.28 -2.67
N ALA A 123 -1.82 -23.12 -1.91
CA ALA A 123 -1.84 -23.22 -0.45
C ALA A 123 -2.85 -22.24 0.19
N LEU A 124 -3.03 -21.04 -0.39
CA LEU A 124 -3.99 -20.05 0.09
C LEU A 124 -5.44 -20.50 -0.09
N HIS A 125 -5.79 -21.18 -1.18
CA HIS A 125 -7.12 -21.77 -1.36
C HIS A 125 -7.39 -22.86 -0.32
N LEU A 126 -6.40 -23.71 -0.01
CA LEU A 126 -6.54 -24.77 0.99
C LEU A 126 -6.69 -24.17 2.40
N ALA A 127 -5.91 -23.16 2.75
CA ALA A 127 -6.00 -22.47 4.02
C ALA A 127 -7.34 -21.73 4.18
N ALA A 128 -7.82 -21.07 3.12
CA ALA A 128 -9.14 -20.45 3.08
C ALA A 128 -10.27 -21.48 3.22
N ALA A 129 -10.13 -22.65 2.57
CA ALA A 129 -11.08 -23.75 2.71
C ALA A 129 -11.12 -24.34 4.13
N ALA A 130 -9.96 -24.39 4.78
CA ALA A 130 -9.80 -24.89 6.15
C ALA A 130 -10.26 -23.89 7.22
N GLY A 131 -10.42 -22.61 6.85
CA GLY A 131 -10.89 -21.56 7.74
C GLY A 131 -9.89 -21.16 8.82
N ASP A 132 -8.58 -21.34 8.57
CA ASP A 132 -7.53 -21.03 9.54
C ASP A 132 -6.90 -19.66 9.27
N PRO A 133 -7.28 -18.60 10.03
CA PRO A 133 -6.79 -17.24 9.79
C PRO A 133 -5.28 -17.11 10.01
N GLU A 134 -4.68 -17.92 10.86
CA GLU A 134 -3.25 -17.80 11.19
C GLU A 134 -2.38 -18.43 10.11
N VAL A 135 -2.83 -19.54 9.51
CA VAL A 135 -2.19 -20.09 8.30
C VAL A 135 -2.34 -19.14 7.13
N VAL A 136 -3.53 -18.55 6.93
CA VAL A 136 -3.77 -17.54 5.88
C VAL A 136 -2.84 -16.34 6.08
N ARG A 137 -2.73 -15.80 7.30
CA ARG A 137 -1.81 -14.70 7.63
C ARG A 137 -0.36 -15.07 7.30
N ALA A 138 0.08 -16.28 7.65
CA ALA A 138 1.43 -16.74 7.35
C ALA A 138 1.71 -16.85 5.84
N LEU A 139 0.76 -17.37 5.06
CA LEU A 139 0.86 -17.45 3.60
C LEU A 139 0.89 -16.07 2.93
N LEU A 140 0.01 -15.15 3.36
CA LEU A 140 -0.03 -13.79 2.86
C LEU A 140 1.28 -13.05 3.16
N ALA A 141 1.80 -13.19 4.38
CA ALA A 141 3.09 -12.62 4.78
C ALA A 141 4.28 -13.20 3.99
N ALA A 142 4.14 -14.43 3.47
CA ALA A 142 5.15 -15.05 2.61
C ALA A 142 5.00 -14.70 1.12
N GLY A 143 4.01 -13.87 0.74
CA GLY A 143 3.79 -13.44 -0.64
C GLY A 143 2.86 -14.36 -1.45
N ALA A 144 1.91 -15.03 -0.80
CA ALA A 144 0.85 -15.76 -1.51
C ALA A 144 -0.01 -14.81 -2.37
N ASP A 145 -0.28 -15.21 -3.62
CA ASP A 145 -1.10 -14.48 -4.57
C ASP A 145 -2.57 -14.54 -4.17
N VAL A 146 -3.08 -13.40 -3.70
CA VAL A 146 -4.46 -13.20 -3.24
C VAL A 146 -5.45 -13.25 -4.41
N CYS A 147 -5.01 -12.91 -5.61
CA CYS A 147 -5.82 -12.85 -6.83
C CYS A 147 -5.86 -14.19 -7.58
N ALA A 148 -5.13 -15.21 -7.10
CA ALA A 148 -5.15 -16.53 -7.70
C ALA A 148 -6.58 -17.10 -7.71
N THR A 149 -6.94 -17.74 -8.82
CA THR A 149 -8.24 -18.38 -9.00
C THR A 149 -8.06 -19.86 -9.30
N LEU A 150 -8.98 -20.69 -8.82
CA LEU A 150 -9.00 -22.11 -9.13
C LEU A 150 -9.19 -22.33 -10.65
N PRO A 151 -8.50 -23.29 -11.28
CA PRO A 151 -8.64 -23.59 -12.70
C PRO A 151 -9.90 -24.43 -12.99
N THR A 152 -11.02 -24.07 -12.38
CA THR A 152 -12.33 -24.69 -12.59
C THR A 152 -13.23 -23.73 -13.38
N PRO A 153 -14.33 -24.20 -13.98
CA PRO A 153 -15.30 -23.31 -14.63
C PRO A 153 -15.85 -22.23 -13.68
N VAL A 154 -15.87 -22.51 -12.37
CA VAL A 154 -16.27 -21.56 -11.32
C VAL A 154 -15.23 -20.47 -11.12
N ARG A 155 -13.94 -20.69 -11.43
CA ARG A 155 -12.87 -19.69 -11.28
C ARG A 155 -12.84 -18.99 -9.90
N ALA A 156 -13.21 -19.72 -8.85
CA ALA A 156 -13.29 -19.17 -7.50
C ALA A 156 -11.91 -18.74 -6.98
N SER A 157 -11.84 -17.55 -6.39
CA SER A 157 -10.67 -17.06 -5.65
C SER A 157 -10.67 -17.58 -4.20
N ALA A 158 -9.56 -17.38 -3.48
CA ALA A 158 -9.52 -17.68 -2.05
C ALA A 158 -10.61 -16.95 -1.24
N LEU A 159 -10.99 -15.73 -1.66
CA LEU A 159 -12.08 -14.97 -1.04
C LEU A 159 -13.43 -15.66 -1.21
N HIS A 160 -13.75 -16.13 -2.43
CA HIS A 160 -14.96 -16.92 -2.67
C HIS A 160 -15.02 -18.19 -1.81
N VAL A 161 -13.88 -18.88 -1.69
CA VAL A 161 -13.77 -20.09 -0.86
C VAL A 161 -13.99 -19.75 0.62
N ALA A 162 -13.38 -18.69 1.13
CA ALA A 162 -13.59 -18.25 2.51
C ALA A 162 -15.05 -17.84 2.78
N CYS A 163 -15.70 -17.20 1.80
CA CYS A 163 -17.10 -16.80 1.90
C CYS A 163 -18.05 -18.00 1.94
N SER A 164 -17.81 -19.05 1.13
CA SER A 164 -18.65 -20.26 1.17
C SER A 164 -18.46 -21.09 2.44
N ARG A 165 -17.29 -20.96 3.09
CA ARG A 165 -16.95 -21.65 4.34
C ARG A 165 -17.35 -20.91 5.62
N GLY A 166 -17.79 -19.65 5.50
CA GLY A 166 -18.26 -18.87 6.66
C GLY A 166 -17.16 -18.28 7.54
N SER A 167 -15.91 -18.23 7.08
CA SER A 167 -14.78 -17.76 7.90
C SER A 167 -14.61 -16.24 7.79
N ALA A 168 -15.35 -15.47 8.59
CA ALA A 168 -15.30 -14.00 8.59
C ALA A 168 -13.88 -13.43 8.84
N ASP A 169 -13.09 -14.06 9.72
CA ASP A 169 -11.71 -13.64 9.98
C ASP A 169 -10.80 -13.81 8.77
N VAL A 170 -10.93 -14.94 8.06
CA VAL A 170 -10.20 -15.19 6.80
C VAL A 170 -10.63 -14.18 5.73
N VAL A 171 -11.92 -13.90 5.62
CA VAL A 171 -12.45 -12.88 4.69
C VAL A 171 -11.84 -11.52 4.99
N ARG A 172 -11.82 -11.08 6.26
CA ARG A 172 -11.18 -9.83 6.67
C ARG A 172 -9.68 -9.81 6.35
N LEU A 173 -8.97 -10.91 6.54
CA LEU A 173 -7.55 -11.03 6.20
C LEU A 173 -7.30 -10.93 4.69
N LEU A 174 -8.10 -11.63 3.88
CA LEU A 174 -7.97 -11.59 2.42
C LEU A 174 -8.29 -10.20 1.86
N LEU A 175 -9.34 -9.54 2.36
CA LEU A 175 -9.69 -8.16 1.97
C LEU A 175 -8.57 -7.18 2.35
N ARG A 176 -8.03 -7.27 3.57
CA ARG A 176 -6.86 -6.48 4.01
C ARG A 176 -5.61 -6.72 3.17
N ALA A 177 -5.48 -7.91 2.59
CA ALA A 177 -4.39 -8.26 1.69
C ALA A 177 -4.65 -7.91 0.21
N GLY A 178 -5.71 -7.14 -0.09
CA GLY A 178 -6.00 -6.64 -1.43
C GLY A 178 -6.87 -7.53 -2.29
N ALA A 179 -7.61 -8.49 -1.71
CA ALA A 179 -8.66 -9.19 -2.46
C ALA A 179 -9.75 -8.20 -2.88
N ASP A 180 -10.08 -8.15 -4.17
CA ASP A 180 -11.22 -7.36 -4.66
C ASP A 180 -12.52 -7.87 -4.04
N VAL A 181 -13.22 -6.99 -3.32
CA VAL A 181 -14.46 -7.29 -2.57
C VAL A 181 -15.61 -7.72 -3.49
N ASP A 182 -15.60 -7.28 -4.75
CA ASP A 182 -16.63 -7.55 -5.75
C ASP A 182 -16.12 -8.46 -6.88
N VAL A 183 -15.00 -9.17 -6.68
CA VAL A 183 -14.40 -10.05 -7.68
C VAL A 183 -15.40 -11.07 -8.22
N PRO A 184 -15.73 -11.08 -9.51
CA PRO A 184 -16.69 -12.03 -10.05
C PRO A 184 -16.04 -13.41 -10.26
N ASP A 185 -16.73 -14.47 -9.83
CA ASP A 185 -16.39 -15.83 -10.23
C ASP A 185 -16.83 -16.12 -11.69
N GLY A 186 -16.62 -17.33 -12.18
CA GLY A 186 -17.00 -17.78 -13.52
C GLY A 186 -18.51 -17.75 -13.81
N HIS A 187 -19.35 -17.67 -12.79
CA HIS A 187 -20.80 -17.47 -12.86
C HIS A 187 -21.21 -16.01 -12.61
N HIS A 188 -20.25 -15.08 -12.56
CA HIS A 188 -20.45 -13.67 -12.18
C HIS A 188 -21.05 -13.52 -10.77
N ALA A 189 -20.87 -14.52 -9.90
CA ALA A 189 -21.22 -14.38 -8.50
C ALA A 189 -20.11 -13.59 -7.79
N SER A 190 -20.49 -12.54 -7.07
CA SER A 190 -19.58 -11.82 -6.18
C SER A 190 -19.40 -12.59 -4.85
N PRO A 191 -18.36 -12.27 -4.05
CA PRO A 191 -18.19 -12.86 -2.72
C PRO A 191 -19.39 -12.64 -1.81
N LEU A 192 -20.06 -11.47 -1.90
CA LEU A 192 -21.28 -11.18 -1.13
C LEU A 192 -22.43 -12.09 -1.54
N LEU A 193 -22.56 -12.36 -2.84
CA LEU A 193 -23.57 -13.28 -3.37
C LEU A 193 -23.32 -14.71 -2.85
N ILE A 194 -22.07 -15.18 -2.88
CA ILE A 194 -21.69 -16.49 -2.31
C ILE A 194 -21.99 -16.54 -0.80
N ALA A 195 -21.66 -15.49 -0.04
CA ALA A 195 -21.98 -15.43 1.39
C ALA A 195 -23.49 -15.50 1.65
N CYS A 196 -24.31 -14.83 0.83
CA CYS A 196 -25.77 -14.90 0.91
C CYS A 196 -26.32 -16.27 0.54
N MET A 197 -25.79 -16.93 -0.50
CA MET A 197 -26.19 -18.29 -0.91
C MET A 197 -25.93 -19.32 0.19
N HIS A 198 -24.86 -19.14 0.96
CA HIS A 198 -24.45 -20.05 2.04
C HIS A 198 -24.90 -19.58 3.42
N GLU A 199 -25.77 -18.57 3.51
CA GLU A 199 -26.33 -18.02 4.75
C GLU A 199 -25.30 -17.50 5.77
N GLN A 200 -24.16 -16.99 5.30
CA GLN A 200 -23.05 -16.56 6.14
C GLN A 200 -23.21 -15.10 6.58
N LEU A 201 -23.99 -14.86 7.63
CA LEU A 201 -24.32 -13.52 8.13
C LEU A 201 -23.09 -12.66 8.49
N ASP A 202 -22.14 -13.22 9.24
CA ASP A 202 -20.95 -12.49 9.70
C ASP A 202 -19.99 -12.19 8.56
N VAL A 203 -19.89 -13.09 7.58
CA VAL A 203 -19.15 -12.86 6.34
C VAL A 203 -19.81 -11.76 5.51
N ALA A 204 -21.12 -11.82 5.30
CA ALA A 204 -21.85 -10.80 4.55
C ALA A 204 -21.67 -9.43 5.19
N ARG A 205 -21.72 -9.36 6.53
CA ARG A 205 -21.43 -8.12 7.27
C ARG A 205 -20.00 -7.63 7.02
N ALA A 206 -19.00 -8.50 7.12
CA ALA A 206 -17.60 -8.14 6.86
C ALA A 206 -17.37 -7.62 5.42
N LEU A 207 -18.06 -8.21 4.44
CA LEU A 207 -18.00 -7.75 3.05
C LEU A 207 -18.68 -6.38 2.85
N LEU A 208 -19.83 -6.16 3.48
CA LEU A 208 -20.53 -4.86 3.42
C LEU A 208 -19.73 -3.75 4.13
N GLU A 209 -19.10 -4.06 5.26
CA GLU A 209 -18.15 -3.15 5.94
C GLU A 209 -16.96 -2.79 5.04
N ALA A 210 -16.55 -3.71 4.17
CA ALA A 210 -15.50 -3.50 3.16
C ALA A 210 -16.03 -2.90 1.84
N GLY A 211 -17.29 -2.46 1.78
CA GLY A 211 -17.85 -1.74 0.62
C GLY A 211 -18.40 -2.62 -0.50
N ALA A 212 -18.71 -3.89 -0.26
CA ALA A 212 -19.30 -4.79 -1.26
C ALA A 212 -20.57 -4.21 -1.92
N ASN A 213 -20.69 -4.35 -3.23
CA ASN A 213 -21.85 -3.89 -3.97
C ASN A 213 -23.07 -4.81 -3.76
N VAL A 214 -24.03 -4.34 -2.97
CA VAL A 214 -25.32 -5.02 -2.68
C VAL A 214 -26.19 -5.29 -3.91
N THR A 215 -25.90 -4.64 -5.04
CA THR A 215 -26.63 -4.79 -6.31
C THR A 215 -25.86 -5.57 -7.37
N HIS A 216 -24.68 -6.10 -7.07
CA HIS A 216 -23.93 -6.92 -8.02
C HIS A 216 -24.75 -8.16 -8.40
N ALA A 217 -25.12 -8.26 -9.67
CA ALA A 217 -26.00 -9.30 -10.16
C ALA A 217 -25.20 -10.50 -10.69
N SER A 218 -25.68 -11.71 -10.43
CA SER A 218 -25.16 -12.93 -11.06
C SER A 218 -25.38 -12.92 -12.58
N LYS A 219 -24.87 -13.94 -13.26
CA LYS A 219 -25.13 -14.14 -14.69
C LYS A 219 -26.63 -14.19 -15.04
N ASP A 220 -27.52 -14.52 -14.11
CA ASP A 220 -28.97 -14.58 -14.33
C ASP A 220 -29.71 -13.30 -13.91
N GLY A 221 -28.98 -12.24 -13.55
CA GLY A 221 -29.56 -10.96 -13.10
C GLY A 221 -29.98 -10.96 -11.63
N ALA A 222 -29.79 -12.08 -10.90
CA ALA A 222 -30.15 -12.19 -9.49
C ALA A 222 -29.12 -11.49 -8.59
N THR A 223 -29.58 -10.58 -7.75
CA THR A 223 -28.75 -9.86 -6.75
C THR A 223 -28.69 -10.60 -5.41
N PRO A 224 -27.79 -10.25 -4.47
CA PRO A 224 -27.78 -10.82 -3.12
C PRO A 224 -29.16 -10.86 -2.44
N LEU A 225 -29.98 -9.80 -2.63
CA LEU A 225 -31.33 -9.74 -2.07
C LEU A 225 -32.29 -10.78 -2.67
N HIS A 226 -32.12 -11.17 -3.94
CA HIS A 226 -32.88 -12.28 -4.54
C HIS A 226 -32.55 -13.61 -3.86
N PHE A 227 -31.27 -13.87 -3.59
CA PHE A 227 -30.84 -15.11 -2.92
C PHE A 227 -31.31 -15.16 -1.46
N THR A 228 -31.17 -14.07 -0.69
CA THR A 228 -31.63 -14.07 0.71
C THR A 228 -33.14 -14.19 0.81
N ALA A 229 -33.88 -13.62 -0.15
CA ALA A 229 -35.33 -13.76 -0.26
C ALA A 229 -35.75 -15.19 -0.63
N SER A 230 -35.08 -15.82 -1.59
CA SER A 230 -35.32 -17.21 -1.99
C SER A 230 -35.05 -18.18 -0.84
N VAL A 231 -33.90 -18.06 -0.16
CA VAL A 231 -33.54 -18.91 0.98
C VAL A 231 -34.40 -18.59 2.22
N GLY A 232 -35.00 -17.40 2.30
CA GLY A 232 -35.83 -16.95 3.40
C GLY A 232 -35.05 -16.45 4.62
N SER A 233 -33.78 -16.07 4.44
CA SER A 233 -32.93 -15.56 5.51
C SER A 233 -33.31 -14.11 5.85
N ALA A 234 -34.17 -13.93 6.86
CA ALA A 234 -34.62 -12.63 7.32
C ALA A 234 -33.47 -11.75 7.84
N SER A 235 -32.49 -12.36 8.52
CA SER A 235 -31.33 -11.63 9.06
C SER A 235 -30.44 -11.04 7.96
N LEU A 236 -30.16 -11.82 6.92
CA LEU A 236 -29.38 -11.34 5.76
C LEU A 236 -30.19 -10.32 4.93
N THR A 237 -31.49 -10.58 4.73
CA THR A 237 -32.39 -9.65 4.03
C THR A 237 -32.43 -8.29 4.73
N ARG A 238 -32.54 -8.28 6.06
CA ARG A 238 -32.48 -7.06 6.86
C ARG A 238 -31.11 -6.38 6.73
N LEU A 239 -30.02 -7.13 6.89
CA LEU A 239 -28.67 -6.60 6.78
C LEU A 239 -28.43 -5.90 5.44
N LEU A 240 -28.85 -6.51 4.32
CA LEU A 240 -28.72 -5.92 2.99
C LEU A 240 -29.55 -4.63 2.85
N LEU A 241 -30.82 -4.64 3.27
CA LEU A 241 -31.69 -3.45 3.19
C LEU A 241 -31.19 -2.31 4.09
N GLU A 242 -30.68 -2.61 5.27
CA GLU A 242 -30.09 -1.62 6.19
C GLU A 242 -28.78 -1.05 5.67
N SER A 243 -27.94 -1.87 5.04
CA SER A 243 -26.66 -1.40 4.48
C SER A 243 -26.83 -0.34 3.37
N VAL A 244 -27.92 -0.42 2.59
CA VAL A 244 -28.30 0.61 1.60
C VAL A 244 -28.62 1.95 2.27
N ARG A 245 -29.17 1.94 3.50
CA ARG A 245 -29.50 3.17 4.24
C ARG A 245 -28.26 3.88 4.77
N VAL A 246 -27.26 3.12 5.22
CA VAL A 246 -26.00 3.65 5.77
C VAL A 246 -25.12 4.27 4.67
N SER A 247 -25.23 3.78 3.44
CA SER A 247 -24.47 4.28 2.28
C SER A 247 -24.97 5.64 1.73
N ALA A 248 -26.15 6.11 2.14
CA ALA A 248 -26.79 7.31 1.57
C ALA A 248 -26.66 8.54 2.50
N CYS A 249 -25.77 9.48 2.16
CA CYS A 249 -25.58 10.77 2.85
C CYS A 249 -26.63 11.85 2.49
N ASP A 250 -27.86 11.46 2.16
CA ASP A 250 -28.87 12.33 1.55
C ASP A 250 -30.18 12.35 2.36
N SER A 251 -31.01 13.36 2.16
CA SER A 251 -32.28 13.59 2.87
C SER A 251 -33.15 12.34 2.96
N THR A 252 -33.85 12.11 4.08
CA THR A 252 -34.57 10.85 4.41
C THR A 252 -35.46 10.30 3.28
N ARG A 253 -36.08 11.16 2.46
CA ARG A 253 -36.90 10.75 1.31
C ARG A 253 -36.12 10.06 0.18
N THR A 254 -34.86 10.42 -0.03
CA THR A 254 -34.01 9.84 -1.07
C THR A 254 -33.46 8.47 -0.67
N VAL A 255 -33.23 8.26 0.63
CA VAL A 255 -32.78 6.98 1.19
C VAL A 255 -33.85 5.90 1.02
N ASP A 256 -35.10 6.21 1.39
CA ASP A 256 -36.20 5.26 1.25
C ASP A 256 -36.49 4.93 -0.23
N ALA A 257 -36.32 5.88 -1.14
CA ALA A 257 -36.44 5.64 -2.58
C ALA A 257 -35.33 4.70 -3.12
N LYS A 258 -34.09 4.85 -2.64
CA LYS A 258 -32.97 3.94 -3.00
C LYS A 258 -33.20 2.53 -2.48
N VAL A 259 -33.63 2.40 -1.22
CA VAL A 259 -33.95 1.10 -0.64
C VAL A 259 -35.10 0.43 -1.40
N ALA A 260 -36.15 1.19 -1.73
CA ALA A 260 -37.25 0.69 -2.56
C ALA A 260 -36.79 0.29 -3.96
N ALA A 261 -35.88 1.03 -4.58
CA ALA A 261 -35.31 0.66 -5.88
C ALA A 261 -34.56 -0.68 -5.80
N VAL A 262 -33.73 -0.89 -4.78
CA VAL A 262 -33.00 -2.16 -4.55
C VAL A 262 -33.98 -3.32 -4.28
N ALA A 263 -35.03 -3.09 -3.50
CA ALA A 263 -36.06 -4.08 -3.19
C ALA A 263 -36.90 -4.49 -4.42
N ASN A 264 -36.85 -3.72 -5.51
CA ASN A 264 -37.60 -3.94 -6.75
C ASN A 264 -36.72 -4.24 -7.98
N ILE A 265 -35.42 -4.50 -7.80
CA ILE A 265 -34.56 -4.98 -8.90
C ILE A 265 -35.17 -6.27 -9.47
N ARG A 266 -35.13 -6.39 -10.79
CA ARG A 266 -35.65 -7.56 -11.52
C ARG A 266 -34.49 -8.40 -12.03
N ASP A 267 -34.57 -9.71 -11.87
CA ASP A 267 -33.68 -10.65 -12.54
C ASP A 267 -34.06 -10.83 -14.02
N LYS A 268 -33.39 -11.75 -14.73
CA LYS A 268 -33.68 -12.02 -16.15
C LYS A 268 -35.05 -12.63 -16.42
N LEU A 269 -35.71 -13.20 -15.42
CA LEU A 269 -37.08 -13.70 -15.49
C LEU A 269 -38.10 -12.59 -15.14
N GLY A 270 -37.63 -11.36 -14.93
CA GLY A 270 -38.49 -10.25 -14.51
C GLY A 270 -38.94 -10.36 -13.05
N SER A 271 -38.51 -11.37 -12.30
CA SER A 271 -38.87 -11.59 -10.92
C SER A 271 -38.14 -10.62 -10.01
N THR A 272 -38.83 -10.08 -9.00
CA THR A 272 -38.23 -9.28 -7.92
C THR A 272 -37.89 -10.18 -6.72
N PRO A 273 -37.10 -9.73 -5.73
CA PRO A 273 -36.87 -10.47 -4.49
C PRO A 273 -38.18 -10.91 -3.81
N LEU A 274 -39.24 -10.09 -3.91
CA LEU A 274 -40.54 -10.41 -3.33
C LEU A 274 -41.21 -11.61 -4.03
N HIS A 275 -41.01 -11.81 -5.34
CA HIS A 275 -41.50 -13.01 -6.03
C HIS A 275 -40.84 -14.26 -5.46
N LEU A 276 -39.52 -14.24 -5.28
CA LEU A 276 -38.79 -15.40 -4.76
C LEU A 276 -39.16 -15.72 -3.31
N ALA A 277 -39.28 -14.70 -2.44
CA ALA A 277 -39.77 -14.89 -1.08
C ALA A 277 -41.20 -15.44 -1.04
N SER A 278 -42.04 -15.05 -2.01
CA SER A 278 -43.40 -15.57 -2.13
C SER A 278 -43.46 -17.02 -2.60
N ILE A 279 -42.62 -17.42 -3.56
CA ILE A 279 -42.54 -18.80 -4.05
C ILE A 279 -42.11 -19.75 -2.93
N THR A 280 -41.17 -19.32 -2.08
CA THR A 280 -40.60 -20.17 -1.03
C THR A 280 -41.36 -20.09 0.30
N GLY A 281 -42.34 -19.19 0.44
CA GLY A 281 -43.13 -19.04 1.66
C GLY A 281 -42.36 -18.34 2.79
N ALA A 282 -41.37 -17.51 2.44
CA ALA A 282 -40.48 -16.86 3.39
C ALA A 282 -41.14 -15.65 4.08
N ASP A 283 -42.06 -15.92 5.02
CA ASP A 283 -42.92 -14.92 5.65
C ASP A 283 -42.18 -13.68 6.18
N ALA A 284 -41.06 -13.90 6.87
CA ALA A 284 -40.27 -12.83 7.47
C ALA A 284 -39.53 -11.98 6.42
N ALA A 285 -39.06 -12.59 5.33
CA ALA A 285 -38.45 -11.87 4.22
C ALA A 285 -39.50 -11.05 3.44
N VAL A 286 -40.70 -11.62 3.22
CA VAL A 286 -41.85 -10.91 2.63
C VAL A 286 -42.19 -9.67 3.46
N ALA A 287 -42.31 -9.82 4.78
CA ALA A 287 -42.62 -8.69 5.66
C ALA A 287 -41.55 -7.58 5.59
N LEU A 288 -40.27 -7.94 5.60
CA LEU A 288 -39.15 -6.99 5.49
C LEU A 288 -39.14 -6.28 4.12
N LEU A 289 -39.29 -7.02 3.03
CA LEU A 289 -39.31 -6.45 1.68
C LEU A 289 -40.48 -5.47 1.51
N LEU A 290 -41.68 -5.83 1.97
CA LEU A 290 -42.85 -4.95 1.94
C LEU A 290 -42.67 -3.69 2.80
N GLN A 291 -42.08 -3.84 3.99
CA GLN A 291 -41.74 -2.70 4.86
C GLN A 291 -40.79 -1.72 4.18
N HIS A 292 -39.91 -2.21 3.31
CA HIS A 292 -38.88 -1.45 2.61
C HIS A 292 -39.24 -1.09 1.15
N GLY A 293 -40.53 -1.11 0.81
CA GLY A 293 -41.04 -0.55 -0.45
C GLY A 293 -41.06 -1.52 -1.64
N ALA A 294 -40.97 -2.84 -1.41
CA ALA A 294 -41.19 -3.82 -2.47
C ALA A 294 -42.63 -3.77 -3.00
N CYS A 295 -42.78 -3.82 -4.32
CA CYS A 295 -44.07 -3.74 -5.00
C CYS A 295 -44.81 -5.08 -4.94
N ALA A 296 -45.89 -5.14 -4.17
CA ALA A 296 -46.72 -6.35 -4.02
C ALA A 296 -47.42 -6.81 -5.31
N ASN A 297 -47.55 -5.93 -6.30
CA ASN A 297 -48.27 -6.17 -7.55
C ASN A 297 -47.35 -6.16 -8.79
N ALA A 298 -46.02 -6.20 -8.60
CA ALA A 298 -45.10 -6.30 -9.73
C ALA A 298 -45.37 -7.61 -10.47
N ALA A 299 -45.54 -7.58 -11.79
CA ALA A 299 -45.66 -8.79 -12.60
C ALA A 299 -44.27 -9.23 -13.10
N ASP A 300 -43.94 -10.51 -13.01
CA ASP A 300 -42.74 -11.11 -13.63
C ASP A 300 -42.92 -11.32 -15.15
N ALA A 301 -41.98 -12.02 -15.81
CA ALA A 301 -42.02 -12.25 -17.26
C ALA A 301 -43.22 -13.11 -17.70
N ASP A 302 -43.79 -13.92 -16.82
CA ASP A 302 -44.99 -14.73 -17.08
C ASP A 302 -46.29 -13.98 -16.74
N GLY A 303 -46.18 -12.74 -16.26
CA GLY A 303 -47.32 -11.92 -15.84
C GLY A 303 -47.83 -12.25 -14.45
N LEU A 304 -47.12 -13.08 -13.68
CA LEU A 304 -47.52 -13.49 -12.33
C LEU A 304 -47.06 -12.45 -11.31
N THR A 305 -47.93 -12.15 -10.36
CA THR A 305 -47.58 -11.31 -9.21
C THR A 305 -46.98 -12.15 -8.07
N PRO A 306 -46.32 -11.54 -7.07
CA PRO A 306 -45.93 -12.23 -5.85
C PRO A 306 -47.09 -12.94 -5.15
N MET A 307 -48.34 -12.45 -5.29
CA MET A 307 -49.51 -13.09 -4.71
C MET A 307 -49.89 -14.35 -5.49
N ASP A 308 -49.91 -14.29 -6.82
CA ASP A 308 -50.17 -15.45 -7.67
C ASP A 308 -49.17 -16.57 -7.40
N ASN A 309 -47.88 -16.23 -7.26
CA ASN A 309 -46.82 -17.17 -6.92
C ASN A 309 -47.02 -17.81 -5.54
N ALA A 310 -47.44 -17.03 -4.53
CA ALA A 310 -47.74 -17.55 -3.19
C ALA A 310 -49.00 -18.44 -3.18
N GLU A 311 -50.03 -18.10 -3.97
CA GLU A 311 -51.25 -18.90 -4.10
C GLU A 311 -50.98 -20.23 -4.82
N GLN A 312 -50.21 -20.20 -5.92
CA GLN A 312 -49.80 -21.40 -6.64
C GLN A 312 -48.93 -22.34 -5.79
N ALA A 313 -48.06 -21.77 -4.94
CA ALA A 313 -47.21 -22.53 -4.03
C ALA A 313 -47.91 -22.94 -2.71
N GLY A 314 -49.12 -22.44 -2.43
CA GLY A 314 -49.93 -22.82 -1.26
C GLY A 314 -49.57 -22.10 0.05
N HIS A 315 -48.89 -20.95 0.00
CA HIS A 315 -48.40 -20.22 1.18
C HIS A 315 -49.43 -19.22 1.72
N ALA A 316 -50.46 -19.73 2.40
CA ALA A 316 -51.62 -18.94 2.87
C ALA A 316 -51.24 -17.67 3.68
N ARG A 317 -50.19 -17.75 4.51
CA ARG A 317 -49.74 -16.62 5.33
C ARG A 317 -49.10 -15.49 4.50
N VAL A 318 -48.30 -15.85 3.49
CA VAL A 318 -47.76 -14.89 2.51
C VAL A 318 -48.89 -14.22 1.73
N VAL A 319 -49.89 -14.99 1.30
CA VAL A 319 -51.07 -14.47 0.60
C VAL A 319 -51.81 -13.43 1.46
N GLU A 320 -52.00 -13.70 2.76
CA GLU A 320 -52.60 -12.73 3.69
C GLU A 320 -51.74 -11.45 3.82
N MET A 321 -50.42 -11.58 3.94
CA MET A 321 -49.51 -10.42 4.04
C MET A 321 -49.52 -9.55 2.77
N LEU A 322 -49.48 -10.17 1.60
CA LEU A 322 -49.54 -9.47 0.32
C LEU A 322 -50.90 -8.82 0.09
N ARG A 323 -52.00 -9.48 0.48
CA ARG A 323 -53.35 -8.91 0.41
C ARG A 323 -53.51 -7.70 1.32
N ALA A 324 -52.93 -7.75 2.52
CA ALA A 324 -52.91 -6.62 3.44
C ALA A 324 -52.05 -5.44 2.95
N ALA A 325 -50.99 -5.70 2.18
CA ALA A 325 -50.13 -4.67 1.59
C ALA A 325 -50.73 -4.06 0.31
N GLY A 326 -51.36 -4.86 -0.55
CA GLY A 326 -52.03 -4.43 -1.78
C GLY A 326 -53.21 -3.48 -1.54
N GLY A 327 -53.82 -3.51 -0.35
CA GLY A 327 -54.87 -2.56 0.05
C GLY A 327 -54.38 -1.19 0.52
N ARG A 328 -53.05 -0.96 0.65
CA ARG A 328 -52.48 0.28 1.23
C ARG A 328 -51.74 1.19 0.25
N ILE A 329 -51.55 0.80 -1.01
CA ILE A 329 -50.81 1.61 -2.00
C ILE A 329 -51.68 1.79 -3.25
N SER A 330 -52.21 2.99 -3.43
CA SER A 330 -52.72 3.47 -4.72
C SER A 330 -51.55 3.83 -5.64
N GLU A 331 -51.56 3.26 -6.84
CA GLU A 331 -50.81 3.70 -8.03
C GLU A 331 -49.27 3.71 -7.91
N CYS A 332 -48.66 2.53 -8.01
CA CYS A 332 -47.37 2.42 -8.71
C CYS A 332 -47.69 2.18 -10.20
N GLY A 333 -47.36 3.18 -11.02
CA GLY A 333 -47.73 3.23 -12.44
C GLY A 333 -47.34 1.98 -13.23
N GLY A 334 -48.32 1.44 -13.94
CA GLY A 334 -48.20 0.35 -14.89
C GLY A 334 -49.60 0.03 -15.44
N ASP A 335 -49.78 0.26 -16.75
CA ASP A 335 -51.04 0.27 -17.48
C ASP A 335 -52.00 -0.91 -17.22
N GLY A 336 -53.29 -0.59 -17.06
CA GLY A 336 -54.36 -1.57 -16.93
C GLY A 336 -55.77 -1.01 -17.10
N GLY A 337 -56.10 -0.51 -18.30
CA GLY A 337 -57.46 -0.56 -18.89
C GLY A 337 -58.65 0.03 -18.12
N GLY A 338 -58.80 1.36 -18.12
CA GLY A 338 -60.06 2.05 -17.79
C GLY A 338 -60.39 3.11 -18.84
N LYS A 339 -61.62 3.13 -19.37
CA LYS A 339 -62.07 4.10 -20.40
C LYS A 339 -61.96 5.54 -19.89
N TRP A 340 -61.24 6.38 -20.65
CA TRP A 340 -61.02 7.79 -20.38
C TRP A 340 -62.21 8.63 -20.87
N ASP A 341 -62.67 9.59 -20.07
CA ASP A 341 -63.62 10.62 -20.50
C ASP A 341 -62.94 11.62 -21.47
N ALA A 342 -63.72 12.25 -22.35
CA ALA A 342 -63.29 13.22 -23.34
C ALA A 342 -62.51 14.40 -22.72
N SER A 343 -62.84 14.81 -21.48
CA SER A 343 -62.09 15.84 -20.75
C SER A 343 -60.66 15.39 -20.40
N GLN A 344 -60.49 14.11 -20.06
CA GLN A 344 -59.21 13.51 -19.70
C GLN A 344 -58.34 13.25 -20.94
N LEU A 345 -58.95 12.86 -22.07
CA LEU A 345 -58.25 12.75 -23.36
C LEU A 345 -57.72 14.11 -23.85
N LEU A 346 -58.44 15.20 -23.59
CA LEU A 346 -58.03 16.54 -23.97
C LEU A 346 -56.88 17.06 -23.11
N ALA A 347 -56.93 16.78 -21.80
CA ALA A 347 -55.82 17.08 -20.88
C ALA A 347 -54.58 16.24 -21.19
N LEU A 348 -54.75 14.95 -21.52
CA LEU A 348 -53.65 14.08 -21.93
C LEU A 348 -53.04 14.54 -23.25
N GLY A 349 -53.87 14.97 -24.22
CA GLY A 349 -53.43 15.53 -25.49
C GLY A 349 -52.65 16.83 -25.32
N ALA A 350 -53.10 17.73 -24.43
CA ALA A 350 -52.38 18.96 -24.09
C ALA A 350 -51.04 18.66 -23.39
N SER A 351 -51.02 17.75 -22.41
CA SER A 351 -49.78 17.34 -21.73
C SER A 351 -48.81 16.63 -22.66
N LEU A 352 -49.29 15.75 -23.55
CA LEU A 352 -48.46 15.10 -24.56
C LEU A 352 -47.89 16.11 -25.57
N ALA A 353 -48.66 17.13 -25.95
CA ALA A 353 -48.16 18.21 -26.80
C ALA A 353 -47.08 19.04 -26.10
N VAL A 354 -47.27 19.36 -24.81
CA VAL A 354 -46.25 20.06 -23.99
C VAL A 354 -45.00 19.20 -23.80
N CYS A 355 -45.15 17.90 -23.52
CA CYS A 355 -44.03 16.97 -23.41
C CYS A 355 -43.31 16.76 -24.75
N ALA A 356 -44.04 16.67 -25.87
CA ALA A 356 -43.46 16.58 -27.20
C ALA A 356 -42.71 17.86 -27.57
N LEU A 357 -43.24 19.04 -27.22
CA LEU A 357 -42.53 20.32 -27.31
C LEU A 357 -41.30 20.33 -26.40
N ALA A 358 -41.42 19.85 -25.16
CA ALA A 358 -40.29 19.80 -24.22
C ALA A 358 -39.18 18.86 -24.72
N VAL A 359 -39.52 17.72 -25.34
CA VAL A 359 -38.56 16.77 -25.92
C VAL A 359 -37.94 17.31 -27.22
N LEU A 360 -38.76 17.89 -28.11
CA LEU A 360 -38.26 18.49 -29.36
C LEU A 360 -37.34 19.69 -29.12
N TYR A 361 -37.51 20.39 -28.00
CA TYR A 361 -36.68 21.53 -27.60
C TYR A 361 -35.78 21.22 -26.40
N ALA A 362 -35.68 19.96 -25.95
CA ALA A 362 -34.86 19.57 -24.79
C ALA A 362 -33.39 19.90 -25.02
N ASP A 363 -32.88 19.58 -26.22
CA ASP A 363 -31.50 19.88 -26.61
C ASP A 363 -31.26 21.39 -26.75
N TRP A 364 -32.30 22.15 -27.14
CA TRP A 364 -32.24 23.60 -27.23
C TRP A 364 -32.21 24.26 -25.84
N PHE A 365 -33.00 23.77 -24.88
CA PHE A 365 -32.96 24.20 -23.48
C PHE A 365 -31.68 23.76 -22.76
N ALA A 366 -31.18 22.55 -23.03
CA ALA A 366 -29.91 22.07 -22.51
C ALA A 366 -28.73 22.93 -23.01
N ALA A 367 -28.80 23.41 -24.26
CA ALA A 367 -27.82 24.35 -24.81
C ALA A 367 -27.92 25.78 -24.22
N LEU A 368 -29.02 26.13 -23.55
CA LEU A 368 -29.22 27.41 -22.84
C LEU A 368 -28.74 27.37 -21.39
N LEU A 369 -28.49 26.18 -20.82
CA LEU A 369 -27.94 26.02 -19.48
C LEU A 369 -26.40 26.03 -19.56
N PRO A 370 -25.71 26.95 -18.86
CA PRO A 370 -24.25 26.92 -18.80
C PRO A 370 -23.80 25.67 -18.04
N SER A 371 -23.37 24.63 -18.76
CA SER A 371 -22.61 23.54 -18.15
C SER A 371 -21.17 24.02 -17.97
N GLN A 372 -20.70 24.10 -16.72
CA GLN A 372 -19.28 24.33 -16.50
C GLN A 372 -18.51 23.06 -16.90
N PRO A 373 -17.41 23.19 -17.65
CA PRO A 373 -16.63 22.04 -18.07
C PRO A 373 -16.04 21.31 -16.85
N ALA A 374 -15.91 19.98 -16.96
CA ALA A 374 -15.35 19.12 -15.91
C ALA A 374 -13.86 19.42 -15.59
N THR A 375 -13.20 20.18 -16.47
CA THR A 375 -11.81 20.64 -16.34
C THR A 375 -11.76 22.15 -16.48
N LEU A 376 -10.71 22.77 -15.93
CA LEU A 376 -10.46 24.19 -16.15
C LEU A 376 -10.11 24.45 -17.62
N SER A 377 -10.64 25.54 -18.18
CA SER A 377 -10.18 26.06 -19.47
C SER A 377 -8.72 26.52 -19.39
N ALA A 378 -8.06 26.69 -20.53
CA ALA A 378 -6.67 27.19 -20.58
C ALA A 378 -6.51 28.55 -19.85
N ALA A 379 -7.47 29.46 -20.02
CA ALA A 379 -7.48 30.75 -19.34
C ALA A 379 -7.66 30.61 -17.81
N GLU A 380 -8.54 29.72 -17.37
CA GLU A 380 -8.69 29.41 -15.94
C GLU A 380 -7.44 28.75 -15.36
N GLN A 381 -6.74 27.90 -16.12
CA GLN A 381 -5.48 27.31 -15.69
C GLN A 381 -4.38 28.37 -15.56
N GLU A 382 -4.27 29.31 -16.51
CA GLU A 382 -3.36 30.45 -16.41
C GLU A 382 -3.69 31.31 -15.18
N GLN A 383 -4.97 31.55 -14.92
CA GLN A 383 -5.41 32.28 -13.74
C GLN A 383 -5.03 31.55 -12.44
N LEU A 384 -5.22 30.22 -12.38
CA LEU A 384 -4.82 29.39 -11.25
C LEU A 384 -3.31 29.49 -10.99
N VAL A 385 -2.49 29.41 -12.05
CA VAL A 385 -1.03 29.57 -11.95
C VAL A 385 -0.69 30.95 -11.37
N ALA A 386 -1.33 32.02 -11.87
CA ALA A 386 -1.10 33.38 -11.40
C ALA A 386 -1.49 33.55 -9.91
N SER A 387 -2.62 32.99 -9.48
CA SER A 387 -3.06 33.00 -8.08
C SER A 387 -2.11 32.23 -7.18
N LEU A 388 -1.67 31.04 -7.59
CA LEU A 388 -0.67 30.26 -6.84
C LEU A 388 0.65 31.03 -6.72
N VAL A 389 1.13 31.66 -7.80
CA VAL A 389 2.34 32.48 -7.76
C VAL A 389 2.14 33.68 -6.82
N PHE A 390 1.00 34.36 -6.87
CA PHE A 390 0.67 35.46 -5.97
C PHE A 390 0.67 35.03 -4.50
N GLU A 391 -0.03 33.94 -4.16
CA GLU A 391 -0.04 33.36 -2.81
C GLU A 391 1.38 32.99 -2.35
N SER A 392 2.22 32.48 -3.25
CA SER A 392 3.62 32.16 -2.97
C SER A 392 4.47 33.40 -2.65
N THR A 393 4.13 34.56 -3.22
CA THR A 393 4.85 35.83 -3.03
C THR A 393 4.46 36.59 -1.77
N LYS A 394 3.47 36.11 -1.01
CA LYS A 394 3.14 36.64 0.33
C LYS A 394 4.28 36.30 1.31
N ARG A 395 5.44 36.91 1.08
CA ARG A 395 6.61 36.90 1.95
C ARG A 395 6.26 37.82 3.10
N VAL A 396 5.93 37.22 4.22
CA VAL A 396 5.74 37.95 5.46
C VAL A 396 7.11 38.12 6.08
N GLU A 397 7.47 39.36 6.33
CA GLU A 397 8.65 39.76 7.10
C GLU A 397 8.71 38.89 8.37
N SER A 398 9.87 38.31 8.69
CA SER A 398 9.97 37.63 9.98
C SER A 398 9.83 38.68 11.07
N ASP A 399 8.87 38.50 11.99
CA ASP A 399 8.68 39.39 13.14
C ASP A 399 9.97 39.55 13.99
N SER A 400 10.94 38.65 13.80
CA SER A 400 12.23 38.61 14.51
C SER A 400 13.42 39.22 13.75
N GLY A 401 13.30 39.53 12.45
CA GLY A 401 14.39 40.06 11.62
C GLY A 401 15.58 39.09 11.39
N ARG A 402 15.54 37.87 11.93
CA ARG A 402 16.56 36.82 11.73
C ARG A 402 16.07 35.74 10.78
N ALA A 403 17.01 35.16 10.01
CA ALA A 403 16.76 33.97 9.20
C ALA A 403 16.31 32.79 10.09
N PRO A 404 15.37 31.93 9.63
CA PRO A 404 15.01 30.70 10.32
C PRO A 404 16.22 29.78 10.46
N ARG A 405 16.39 29.17 11.64
CA ARG A 405 17.44 28.19 11.94
C ARG A 405 16.90 26.78 11.91
N LEU A 406 17.31 26.03 10.90
CA LEU A 406 16.83 24.67 10.67
C LEU A 406 17.97 23.67 10.85
N ALA A 407 17.73 22.61 11.61
CA ALA A 407 18.70 21.54 11.78
C ALA A 407 18.18 20.25 11.14
N PHE A 408 18.98 19.59 10.30
CA PHE A 408 18.62 18.37 9.58
C PHE A 408 19.56 17.22 9.95
N CYS A 409 19.01 16.02 10.11
CA CYS A 409 19.74 14.76 10.36
C CYS A 409 18.91 13.60 9.79
N CYS A 410 19.39 12.39 9.51
CA CYS A 410 20.78 11.98 9.54
C CYS A 410 21.25 11.40 8.20
N SER A 411 20.41 11.44 7.15
CA SER A 411 20.73 10.86 5.85
C SER A 411 21.46 11.80 4.90
N ALA A 412 22.58 11.33 4.38
CA ALA A 412 23.34 11.95 3.32
C ALA A 412 24.04 10.87 2.49
N ASP A 413 23.96 10.98 1.18
CA ASP A 413 24.68 10.13 0.25
C ASP A 413 25.09 10.92 -1.00
N LEU A 414 26.07 10.39 -1.73
CA LEU A 414 26.49 10.95 -3.00
C LEU A 414 25.82 10.17 -4.13
N ASP A 415 24.86 10.81 -4.80
CA ASP A 415 24.21 10.29 -6.00
C ASP A 415 25.17 10.38 -7.19
N VAL A 416 25.53 9.24 -7.75
CA VAL A 416 26.44 9.10 -8.91
C VAL A 416 25.66 8.53 -10.09
N SER A 417 25.22 9.40 -11.00
CA SER A 417 24.50 8.99 -12.21
C SER A 417 25.45 8.59 -13.33
N VAL A 418 25.17 7.45 -13.95
CA VAL A 418 25.98 6.87 -15.02
C VAL A 418 25.10 6.13 -16.02
N ARG A 419 25.55 6.10 -17.29
CA ARG A 419 24.89 5.28 -18.30
C ARG A 419 24.99 3.81 -17.94
N ALA A 420 23.85 3.19 -17.70
CA ALA A 420 23.75 1.82 -17.17
C ALA A 420 24.49 0.80 -18.04
N VAL A 421 24.30 0.88 -19.36
CA VAL A 421 24.90 -0.07 -20.32
C VAL A 421 26.42 0.00 -20.27
N ASP A 422 27.00 1.19 -20.19
CA ASP A 422 28.46 1.39 -20.20
C ASP A 422 29.09 0.81 -18.92
N LEU A 423 28.47 1.06 -17.76
CA LEU A 423 28.90 0.49 -16.49
C LEU A 423 28.79 -1.03 -16.49
N MET A 424 27.66 -1.58 -16.92
CA MET A 424 27.45 -3.03 -16.93
C MET A 424 28.38 -3.74 -17.92
N GLN A 425 28.73 -3.12 -19.04
CA GLN A 425 29.77 -3.63 -19.94
C GLN A 425 31.15 -3.65 -19.28
N ARG A 426 31.49 -2.61 -18.50
CA ARG A 426 32.74 -2.56 -17.74
C ARG A 426 32.79 -3.65 -16.66
N VAL A 427 31.72 -3.80 -15.90
CA VAL A 427 31.58 -4.86 -14.88
C VAL A 427 31.72 -6.25 -15.51
N ALA A 428 31.05 -6.49 -16.65
CA ALA A 428 31.14 -7.76 -17.37
C ALA A 428 32.58 -8.11 -17.81
N ARG A 429 33.35 -7.12 -18.29
CA ARG A 429 34.77 -7.32 -18.67
C ARG A 429 35.62 -7.69 -17.46
N VAL A 430 35.43 -7.00 -16.33
CA VAL A 430 36.21 -7.27 -15.11
C VAL A 430 35.88 -8.65 -14.54
N GLU A 431 34.60 -9.04 -14.51
CA GLU A 431 34.19 -10.38 -14.08
C GLU A 431 34.89 -11.47 -14.92
N GLN A 432 34.93 -11.30 -16.25
CA GLN A 432 35.62 -12.22 -17.15
C GLN A 432 37.13 -12.27 -16.90
N GLU A 433 37.78 -11.13 -16.68
CA GLU A 433 39.21 -11.07 -16.34
C GLU A 433 39.52 -11.78 -15.02
N GLN A 434 38.66 -11.62 -14.00
CA GLN A 434 38.78 -12.31 -12.71
C GLN A 434 38.63 -13.83 -12.87
N GLN A 435 37.65 -14.28 -13.66
CA GLN A 435 37.45 -15.70 -13.98
C GLN A 435 38.64 -16.30 -14.74
N GLN A 436 39.19 -15.57 -15.72
CA GLN A 436 40.37 -16.01 -16.47
C GLN A 436 41.62 -16.08 -15.60
N LYS A 437 41.83 -15.12 -14.68
CA LYS A 437 42.95 -15.16 -13.72
C LYS A 437 42.81 -16.35 -12.77
N HIS A 438 41.60 -16.63 -12.27
CA HIS A 438 41.34 -17.79 -11.42
C HIS A 438 41.55 -19.12 -12.17
N ALA A 439 41.10 -19.21 -13.43
CA ALA A 439 41.30 -20.37 -14.29
C ALA A 439 42.79 -20.61 -14.60
N LYS A 440 43.57 -19.55 -14.89
CA LYS A 440 45.03 -19.64 -15.11
C LYS A 440 45.81 -20.07 -13.86
N LYS A 441 45.29 -19.77 -12.66
CA LYS A 441 45.89 -20.20 -11.39
C LYS A 441 45.66 -21.69 -11.09
N HIS A 442 44.57 -22.27 -11.63
CA HIS A 442 44.18 -23.67 -11.39
C HIS A 442 44.33 -24.61 -12.61
N ARG A 443 44.56 -24.13 -13.83
CA ARG A 443 44.73 -24.95 -15.04
C ARG A 443 45.95 -24.53 -15.87
N LYS A 444 46.75 -25.52 -16.28
CA LYS A 444 47.75 -25.37 -17.35
C LYS A 444 47.04 -25.32 -18.72
N LYS A 445 47.12 -24.16 -19.38
CA LYS A 445 47.20 -23.97 -20.84
C LYS A 445 46.01 -24.27 -21.78
N ASP A 446 44.77 -24.41 -21.29
CA ASP A 446 43.59 -24.43 -22.19
C ASP A 446 42.70 -23.19 -21.97
N GLU A 447 42.20 -22.62 -23.08
CA GLU A 447 41.26 -21.49 -23.10
C GLU A 447 40.06 -21.75 -22.19
N ALA A 448 39.73 -20.78 -21.34
CA ALA A 448 38.57 -20.87 -20.47
C ALA A 448 37.28 -20.91 -21.31
N PRO A 449 36.33 -21.81 -21.02
CA PRO A 449 35.05 -21.82 -21.72
C PRO A 449 34.34 -20.46 -21.59
N PRO A 450 33.56 -20.04 -22.59
CA PRO A 450 32.83 -18.77 -22.54
C PRO A 450 31.92 -18.76 -21.29
N PRO A 451 31.75 -17.58 -20.64
CA PRO A 451 30.92 -17.47 -19.46
C PRO A 451 29.50 -17.96 -19.77
N PRO A 452 28.83 -18.65 -18.83
CA PRO A 452 27.46 -19.11 -19.05
C PRO A 452 26.54 -17.95 -19.42
N PRO A 453 25.48 -18.18 -20.20
CA PRO A 453 24.51 -17.15 -20.52
C PRO A 453 23.95 -16.54 -19.23
N LEU A 454 23.75 -15.24 -19.25
CA LEU A 454 23.30 -14.50 -18.09
C LEU A 454 21.84 -14.87 -17.79
N ARG A 455 21.53 -15.31 -16.56
CA ARG A 455 20.17 -15.61 -16.14
C ARG A 455 19.48 -14.32 -15.71
N LYS A 456 18.26 -14.07 -16.18
CA LYS A 456 17.41 -13.01 -15.61
C LYS A 456 16.91 -13.49 -14.25
N ALA A 457 17.43 -12.94 -13.16
CA ALA A 457 17.04 -13.31 -11.81
C ALA A 457 16.94 -12.06 -10.94
N HIS A 458 15.85 -11.96 -10.17
CA HIS A 458 15.81 -11.03 -9.05
C HIS A 458 16.68 -11.58 -7.92
N HIS A 459 17.43 -10.70 -7.27
CA HIS A 459 18.26 -11.01 -6.11
C HIS A 459 17.81 -10.10 -4.97
N GLU A 460 17.63 -10.65 -3.77
CA GLU A 460 17.24 -9.83 -2.61
C GLU A 460 18.40 -8.94 -2.14
N ARG A 461 19.63 -9.47 -2.19
CA ARG A 461 20.88 -8.71 -2.03
C ARG A 461 21.92 -9.18 -3.04
N ILE A 462 22.74 -8.24 -3.49
CA ILE A 462 23.77 -8.50 -4.49
C ILE A 462 25.08 -8.86 -3.79
N THR A 463 25.53 -10.10 -3.96
CA THR A 463 26.73 -10.62 -3.29
C THR A 463 27.95 -10.70 -4.19
N SER A 464 27.75 -10.59 -5.50
CA SER A 464 28.80 -10.69 -6.52
C SER A 464 28.54 -9.77 -7.73
N LEU A 465 29.60 -9.49 -8.50
CA LEU A 465 29.50 -8.80 -9.79
C LEU A 465 28.59 -9.53 -10.79
N ARG A 466 28.44 -10.85 -10.63
CA ARG A 466 27.53 -11.64 -11.46
C ARG A 466 26.08 -11.42 -11.05
N ASP A 467 25.77 -11.46 -9.75
CA ASP A 467 24.43 -11.19 -9.23
C ASP A 467 23.98 -9.78 -9.62
N LEU A 468 24.90 -8.81 -9.60
CA LEU A 468 24.64 -7.45 -10.05
C LEU A 468 24.16 -7.43 -11.51
N GLN A 469 24.87 -8.13 -12.39
CA GLN A 469 24.49 -8.20 -13.80
C GLN A 469 23.17 -8.95 -14.01
N GLU A 470 22.94 -10.07 -13.29
CA GLU A 470 21.71 -10.86 -13.37
C GLU A 470 20.49 -10.06 -12.88
N SER A 471 20.64 -9.35 -11.76
CA SER A 471 19.63 -8.43 -11.20
C SER A 471 19.36 -7.29 -12.17
N PHE A 472 20.40 -6.60 -12.65
CA PHE A 472 20.25 -5.54 -13.65
C PHE A 472 19.52 -6.03 -14.89
N ALA A 473 19.92 -7.18 -15.46
CA ALA A 473 19.30 -7.74 -16.66
C ALA A 473 17.81 -8.09 -16.47
N PHE A 474 17.42 -8.56 -15.28
CA PHE A 474 16.02 -8.83 -14.95
C PHE A 474 15.16 -7.57 -15.08
N TYR A 475 15.56 -6.48 -14.41
CA TYR A 475 14.80 -5.22 -14.44
C TYR A 475 14.91 -4.47 -15.76
N PHE A 476 16.11 -4.45 -16.35
CA PHE A 476 16.39 -3.82 -17.62
C PHE A 476 15.54 -4.40 -18.75
N ALA A 477 15.44 -5.73 -18.85
CA ALA A 477 14.62 -6.40 -19.87
C ALA A 477 13.12 -6.14 -19.71
N ASN A 478 12.66 -5.92 -18.47
CA ASN A 478 11.28 -5.58 -18.16
C ASN A 478 11.01 -4.06 -18.28
N GLY A 479 12.05 -3.23 -18.44
CA GLY A 479 11.97 -1.78 -18.35
C GLY A 479 11.47 -1.30 -16.99
N ALA A 480 11.65 -2.08 -15.94
CA ALA A 480 11.20 -1.77 -14.59
C ALA A 480 12.26 -0.94 -13.85
N ALA A 481 11.84 -0.07 -12.93
CA ALA A 481 12.76 0.57 -12.01
C ALA A 481 13.14 -0.43 -10.91
N ALA A 482 14.33 -0.28 -10.33
CA ALA A 482 14.74 -1.13 -9.21
C ALA A 482 15.67 -0.36 -8.28
N GLU A 483 15.67 -0.78 -7.02
CA GLU A 483 16.65 -0.38 -6.02
C GLU A 483 17.18 -1.63 -5.34
N GLN A 484 18.50 -1.72 -5.23
CA GLN A 484 19.22 -2.92 -4.83
C GLN A 484 20.44 -2.55 -4.01
N SER A 485 20.78 -3.38 -3.03
CA SER A 485 21.95 -3.17 -2.18
C SER A 485 23.01 -4.24 -2.38
N MET A 486 24.28 -3.85 -2.44
CA MET A 486 25.40 -4.79 -2.41
C MET A 486 25.76 -5.17 -0.97
N SER A 487 26.08 -6.44 -0.73
CA SER A 487 26.48 -6.90 0.62
C SER A 487 27.94 -6.60 0.94
N SER A 488 28.84 -6.62 -0.05
CA SER A 488 30.27 -6.36 0.15
C SER A 488 30.62 -4.89 -0.10
N PRO A 489 31.12 -4.15 0.90
CA PRO A 489 31.57 -2.77 0.72
C PRO A 489 32.74 -2.68 -0.26
N GLU A 490 33.66 -3.64 -0.24
CA GLU A 490 34.83 -3.65 -1.12
C GLU A 490 34.43 -3.78 -2.59
N GLN A 491 33.54 -4.72 -2.91
CA GLN A 491 33.05 -4.90 -4.27
C GLN A 491 32.21 -3.69 -4.72
N PHE A 492 31.37 -3.15 -3.85
CA PHE A 492 30.59 -1.95 -4.16
C PHE A 492 31.51 -0.76 -4.50
N ARG A 493 32.55 -0.52 -3.70
CA ARG A 493 33.56 0.52 -3.98
C ARG A 493 34.27 0.27 -5.31
N GLU A 494 34.54 -0.98 -5.67
CA GLU A 494 35.11 -1.33 -6.96
C GLU A 494 34.17 -0.95 -8.11
N VAL A 495 32.86 -1.22 -7.99
CA VAL A 495 31.84 -0.82 -8.97
C VAL A 495 31.71 0.70 -9.05
N VAL A 496 31.72 1.42 -7.93
CA VAL A 496 31.73 2.89 -7.90
C VAL A 496 32.97 3.44 -8.60
N LYS A 497 34.14 2.81 -8.41
CA LYS A 497 35.36 3.18 -9.14
C LYS A 497 35.20 2.98 -10.64
N PHE A 498 34.60 1.87 -11.07
CA PHE A 498 34.32 1.64 -12.50
C PHE A 498 33.39 2.69 -13.07
N ALA A 499 32.35 3.09 -12.33
CA ALA A 499 31.48 4.19 -12.74
C ALA A 499 32.29 5.47 -12.93
N ASN A 500 33.09 5.86 -11.94
CA ASN A 500 33.90 7.09 -11.98
C ASN A 500 34.95 7.13 -13.12
N GLU A 501 35.36 5.99 -13.67
CA GLU A 501 36.26 5.92 -14.84
C GLU A 501 35.54 6.20 -16.17
N LEU A 502 34.20 6.21 -16.21
CA LEU A 502 33.41 6.42 -17.41
C LEU A 502 33.19 7.91 -17.71
N ALA A 503 33.01 8.24 -18.99
CA ALA A 503 32.68 9.59 -19.42
C ALA A 503 31.20 9.92 -19.14
N GLY A 504 30.92 11.19 -18.84
CA GLY A 504 29.54 11.68 -18.66
C GLY A 504 28.90 11.35 -17.31
N VAL A 505 29.70 10.93 -16.32
CA VAL A 505 29.21 10.73 -14.94
C VAL A 505 28.89 12.08 -14.30
N THR A 506 27.71 12.18 -13.70
CA THR A 506 27.28 13.34 -12.92
C THR A 506 27.18 12.97 -11.44
N ARG A 507 27.40 13.97 -10.59
CA ARG A 507 27.38 13.82 -9.13
C ARG A 507 26.49 14.89 -8.53
N LYS A 508 25.69 14.52 -7.56
CA LYS A 508 24.83 15.45 -6.82
C LYS A 508 24.67 14.99 -5.37
N VAL A 509 24.26 15.92 -4.53
CA VAL A 509 23.85 15.63 -3.15
C VAL A 509 22.59 14.76 -3.20
N GLY A 510 22.65 13.62 -2.53
CA GLY A 510 21.54 12.72 -2.27
C GLY A 510 21.30 12.56 -0.76
N GLY A 511 20.31 11.75 -0.40
CA GLY A 511 19.81 11.59 0.96
C GLY A 511 18.80 12.65 1.35
N ASN A 512 17.72 12.22 2.01
CA ASN A 512 16.59 13.09 2.36
C ASN A 512 17.03 14.32 3.18
N ALA A 513 17.81 14.11 4.25
CA ALA A 513 18.19 15.20 5.15
C ALA A 513 19.15 16.19 4.47
N ALA A 514 20.16 15.69 3.75
CA ALA A 514 21.09 16.55 3.03
C ALA A 514 20.43 17.34 1.89
N THR A 515 19.52 16.72 1.13
CA THR A 515 18.79 17.40 0.04
C THR A 515 17.86 18.48 0.58
N MET A 516 17.13 18.22 1.67
CA MET A 516 16.30 19.22 2.34
C MET A 516 17.15 20.38 2.91
N ALA A 517 18.30 20.05 3.52
CA ALA A 517 19.23 21.05 4.07
C ALA A 517 19.80 21.97 2.98
N ASP A 518 20.21 21.40 1.84
CA ASP A 518 20.74 22.16 0.71
C ASP A 518 19.68 23.10 0.12
N ARG A 519 18.45 22.60 -0.04
CA ARG A 519 17.30 23.42 -0.44
C ARG A 519 17.03 24.56 0.56
N ALA A 520 16.95 24.26 1.85
CA ALA A 520 16.69 25.26 2.87
C ALA A 520 17.76 26.36 2.92
N ALA A 521 19.04 25.99 2.76
CA ALA A 521 20.14 26.96 2.68
C ALA A 521 20.01 27.89 1.47
N VAL A 522 19.56 27.37 0.33
CA VAL A 522 19.30 28.16 -0.89
C VAL A 522 18.13 29.12 -0.72
N GLU A 523 17.12 28.76 0.08
CA GLU A 523 15.99 29.65 0.40
C GLU A 523 16.35 30.74 1.46
N GLY A 524 17.57 30.72 1.99
CA GLY A 524 18.11 31.72 2.91
C GLY A 524 17.93 31.39 4.39
N CYS A 525 17.73 30.12 4.74
CA CYS A 525 17.77 29.67 6.14
C CYS A 525 19.22 29.51 6.63
N ASP A 526 19.42 29.71 7.92
CA ASP A 526 20.61 29.26 8.62
C ASP A 526 20.47 27.75 8.86
N VAL A 527 21.40 26.94 8.33
CA VAL A 527 21.23 25.48 8.31
C VAL A 527 22.35 24.76 9.05
N LEU A 528 21.98 23.82 9.90
CA LEU A 528 22.85 22.79 10.47
C LEU A 528 22.50 21.43 9.84
N LEU A 529 23.49 20.70 9.34
CA LEU A 529 23.30 19.34 8.82
C LEU A 529 24.22 18.38 9.58
N GLY A 530 23.61 17.44 10.29
CA GLY A 530 24.29 16.28 10.88
C GLY A 530 24.20 15.10 9.94
N ALA A 531 25.29 14.76 9.25
CA ALA A 531 25.35 13.57 8.39
C ALA A 531 26.80 13.13 8.15
N ALA A 532 26.99 11.87 7.75
CA ALA A 532 28.31 11.31 7.47
C ALA A 532 28.83 11.80 6.11
N ILE A 533 29.51 12.94 6.10
CA ILE A 533 29.87 13.66 4.87
C ILE A 533 31.37 13.48 4.59
N GLY A 534 31.67 13.01 3.38
CA GLY A 534 33.02 12.85 2.87
C GLY A 534 33.51 14.04 2.05
N ARG A 535 34.71 13.88 1.49
CA ARG A 535 35.40 14.94 0.74
C ARG A 535 34.69 15.29 -0.57
N GLU A 536 34.10 14.31 -1.26
CA GLU A 536 33.49 14.57 -2.57
C GLU A 536 32.13 15.22 -2.41
N MET A 537 31.23 14.71 -1.55
CA MET A 537 29.91 15.32 -1.33
C MET A 537 30.00 16.75 -0.82
N ARG A 538 30.99 17.06 0.01
CA ARG A 538 31.21 18.43 0.52
C ARG A 538 31.40 19.47 -0.59
N LYS A 539 31.93 19.09 -1.77
CA LYS A 539 32.09 20.00 -2.91
C LYS A 539 30.76 20.38 -3.57
N HIS A 540 29.73 19.56 -3.36
CA HIS A 540 28.41 19.70 -3.97
C HIS A 540 27.37 20.33 -3.02
N LEU A 541 27.66 20.39 -1.72
CA LEU A 541 26.81 21.03 -0.72
C LEU A 541 26.99 22.55 -0.71
N ASN A 542 25.91 23.27 -0.38
CA ASN A 542 25.96 24.70 -0.14
C ASN A 542 26.94 25.05 1.00
N ALA A 543 27.87 25.97 0.71
CA ALA A 543 28.93 26.38 1.64
C ALA A 543 28.42 27.05 2.92
N ASN A 544 27.16 27.52 2.93
CA ASN A 544 26.53 28.16 4.10
C ASN A 544 25.98 27.15 5.12
N ILE A 545 26.02 25.85 4.82
CA ILE A 545 25.56 24.81 5.75
C ILE A 545 26.64 24.54 6.80
N ALA A 546 26.27 24.64 8.07
CA ALA A 546 27.11 24.16 9.17
C ALA A 546 27.03 22.63 9.23
N LEU A 547 28.16 21.94 9.12
CA LEU A 547 28.22 20.47 9.05
C LEU A 547 28.67 19.84 10.36
N VAL A 548 28.06 18.71 10.71
CA VAL A 548 28.42 17.84 11.83
C VAL A 548 28.48 16.40 11.31
N GLY A 549 29.52 15.64 11.70
CA GLY A 549 29.74 14.28 11.20
C GLY A 549 30.79 14.16 10.08
N HIS A 550 31.95 14.79 10.25
CA HIS A 550 33.02 14.74 9.26
C HIS A 550 33.70 13.37 9.23
N LEU A 551 33.68 12.71 8.06
CA LEU A 551 34.40 11.46 7.84
C LEU A 551 35.90 11.70 7.69
N ALA A 552 36.73 10.85 8.28
CA ALA A 552 38.19 10.98 8.14
C ALA A 552 38.63 10.75 6.67
N ASP A 553 39.82 11.23 6.29
CA ASP A 553 40.32 11.14 4.90
C ASP A 553 40.40 9.71 4.32
N HIS A 554 40.42 8.69 5.18
CA HIS A 554 40.47 7.28 4.80
C HIS A 554 39.09 6.61 4.82
N GLU A 555 38.06 7.30 5.32
CA GLU A 555 36.68 6.86 5.31
C GLU A 555 35.99 7.33 4.02
N HIS A 556 34.94 6.62 3.64
CA HIS A 556 34.19 6.88 2.42
C HIS A 556 32.75 7.21 2.77
N GLU A 557 32.20 8.24 2.16
CA GLU A 557 30.78 8.57 2.25
C GLU A 557 29.90 7.47 1.63
N ASP A 558 28.64 7.41 2.08
CA ASP A 558 27.63 6.55 1.45
C ASP A 558 27.40 7.05 0.00
N VAL A 559 27.31 6.12 -0.95
CA VAL A 559 27.19 6.40 -2.39
C VAL A 559 25.99 5.65 -2.96
N HIS A 560 25.19 6.34 -3.77
CA HIS A 560 24.06 5.77 -4.51
C HIS A 560 24.39 5.82 -6.00
N LEU A 561 24.58 4.66 -6.63
CA LEU A 561 24.79 4.59 -8.06
C LEU A 561 23.44 4.58 -8.78
N VAL A 562 23.22 5.59 -9.62
CA VAL A 562 22.00 5.73 -10.42
C VAL A 562 22.31 5.32 -11.86
N LEU A 563 21.93 4.09 -12.23
CA LEU A 563 22.18 3.53 -13.55
C LEU A 563 21.01 3.86 -14.48
N GLU A 564 21.22 4.81 -15.39
CA GLU A 564 20.19 5.29 -16.31
C GLU A 564 20.26 4.56 -17.67
N TYR A 565 19.11 4.16 -18.19
CA TYR A 565 18.98 3.54 -19.51
C TYR A 565 17.77 4.08 -20.30
N SER A 566 17.93 4.08 -21.62
CA SER A 566 16.95 4.58 -22.58
C SER A 566 16.25 3.46 -23.32
N LYS A 567 15.04 3.72 -23.84
CA LYS A 567 14.31 2.78 -24.68
C LYS A 567 15.18 2.31 -25.84
N GLY A 568 15.28 0.99 -26.02
CA GLY A 568 16.06 0.38 -27.10
C GLY A 568 17.54 0.17 -26.79
N ASP A 569 18.02 0.61 -25.62
CA ASP A 569 19.34 0.24 -25.14
C ASP A 569 19.47 -1.29 -25.06
N ALA A 570 20.64 -1.79 -25.41
CA ALA A 570 20.93 -3.22 -25.46
C ALA A 570 22.12 -3.58 -24.55
N PHE A 571 21.93 -4.59 -23.71
CA PHE A 571 22.99 -5.16 -22.89
C PHE A 571 22.98 -6.68 -23.02
N ARG A 572 24.09 -7.24 -23.52
CA ARG A 572 24.22 -8.65 -23.90
C ARG A 572 23.11 -9.07 -24.88
N ALA A 573 22.17 -9.91 -24.45
CA ALA A 573 21.05 -10.42 -25.26
C ALA A 573 19.69 -9.79 -24.88
N HIS A 574 19.71 -8.72 -24.09
CA HIS A 574 18.51 -8.04 -23.61
C HIS A 574 18.42 -6.64 -24.15
N VAL A 575 17.20 -6.22 -24.46
CA VAL A 575 16.86 -4.87 -24.95
C VAL A 575 15.75 -4.33 -24.06
N THR A 576 15.87 -3.09 -23.63
CA THR A 576 14.87 -2.49 -22.73
C THR A 576 13.71 -1.85 -23.51
N PRO A 577 12.44 -2.09 -23.13
CA PRO A 577 11.27 -1.58 -23.86
C PRO A 577 10.98 -0.10 -23.60
N ARG A 578 11.53 0.49 -22.53
CA ARG A 578 11.31 1.89 -22.13
C ARG A 578 12.51 2.43 -21.33
N ALA A 579 12.64 3.76 -21.28
CA ALA A 579 13.66 4.40 -20.45
C ALA A 579 13.32 4.24 -18.96
N ASN A 580 14.32 3.93 -18.14
CA ASN A 580 14.19 3.81 -16.69
C ASN A 580 15.55 3.87 -15.99
N ARG A 581 15.56 3.66 -14.67
CA ARG A 581 16.76 3.70 -13.82
C ARG A 581 16.84 2.52 -12.86
N TYR A 582 18.06 2.11 -12.54
CA TYR A 582 18.39 1.06 -11.57
C TYR A 582 19.32 1.65 -10.50
N TYR A 583 18.90 1.62 -9.24
CA TYR A 583 19.69 2.11 -8.12
C TYR A 583 20.49 0.98 -7.49
N LEU A 584 21.76 1.25 -7.20
CA LEU A 584 22.64 0.35 -6.48
C LEU A 584 23.33 1.10 -5.34
N ASN A 585 23.14 0.64 -4.10
CA ASN A 585 23.68 1.31 -2.91
C ASN A 585 24.40 0.34 -1.95
N HIS A 586 25.06 0.94 -0.96
CA HIS A 586 25.62 0.27 0.22
C HIS A 586 25.61 1.25 1.40
N ASP A 587 24.43 1.48 1.99
CA ASP A 587 24.21 2.47 3.04
C ASP A 587 24.60 1.93 4.42
N ILE A 588 25.80 2.27 4.91
CA ILE A 588 26.24 1.88 6.27
C ILE A 588 25.95 3.00 7.26
N TYR A 589 26.35 4.23 6.95
CA TYR A 589 26.32 5.33 7.91
C TYR A 589 24.89 5.80 8.14
N ASN A 590 24.11 5.89 7.06
CA ASN A 590 22.70 6.24 7.08
C ASN A 590 21.87 5.21 7.86
N ALA A 591 22.04 3.92 7.58
CA ALA A 591 21.32 2.83 8.26
C ALA A 591 21.59 2.77 9.77
N ARG A 592 22.76 3.27 10.21
CA ARG A 592 23.19 3.26 11.60
C ARG A 592 22.95 4.57 12.34
N LEU A 593 22.38 5.59 11.71
CA LEU A 593 22.24 6.94 12.27
C LEU A 593 23.55 7.42 12.94
N SER A 594 24.67 7.17 12.25
CA SER A 594 26.02 7.18 12.86
C SER A 594 26.47 8.49 13.50
N VAL A 595 25.83 9.61 13.14
CA VAL A 595 26.18 10.97 13.58
C VAL A 595 25.22 11.55 14.62
N LEU A 596 24.23 10.77 15.05
CA LEU A 596 23.10 11.25 15.86
C LEU A 596 23.55 11.91 17.16
N GLU A 597 24.56 11.35 17.83
CA GLU A 597 25.10 11.87 19.09
C GLU A 597 25.90 13.17 18.90
N ASP A 598 26.66 13.27 17.80
CA ASP A 598 27.40 14.49 17.46
C ASP A 598 26.42 15.61 17.10
N PHE A 599 25.37 15.26 16.34
CA PHE A 599 24.30 16.17 16.00
C PHE A 599 23.58 16.68 17.25
N GLU A 600 23.17 15.79 18.17
CA GLU A 600 22.52 16.16 19.43
C GLU A 600 23.34 17.18 20.23
N ARG A 601 24.67 16.98 20.34
CA ARG A 601 25.58 17.91 21.01
C ARG A 601 25.63 19.28 20.31
N ALA A 602 25.61 19.31 18.98
CA ALA A 602 25.65 20.54 18.22
C ALA A 602 24.36 21.37 18.32
N LEU A 603 23.21 20.74 18.64
CA LEU A 603 21.93 21.44 18.74
C LEU A 603 21.92 22.53 19.82
N GLU A 604 22.68 22.36 20.91
CA GLU A 604 22.74 23.36 21.98
C GLU A 604 23.41 24.66 21.53
N GLY A 605 24.54 24.57 20.83
CA GLY A 605 25.23 25.74 20.28
C GLY A 605 24.49 26.36 19.09
N PHE A 606 23.83 25.52 18.29
CA PHE A 606 23.07 25.98 17.13
C PHE A 606 21.70 26.56 17.50
N ALA A 607 21.04 26.11 18.57
CA ALA A 607 19.72 26.58 18.99
C ALA A 607 18.72 26.70 17.81
N PRO A 608 18.32 25.56 17.21
CA PRO A 608 17.41 25.53 16.06
C PRO A 608 15.98 25.93 16.43
N ASP A 609 15.28 26.51 15.46
CA ASP A 609 13.84 26.76 15.52
C ASP A 609 13.04 25.48 15.22
N LEU A 610 13.58 24.61 14.35
CA LEU A 610 13.01 23.31 13.96
C LEU A 610 14.12 22.28 13.72
N VAL A 611 13.89 21.04 14.17
CA VAL A 611 14.76 19.89 13.85
C VAL A 611 14.03 18.94 12.91
N VAL A 612 14.68 18.50 11.84
CA VAL A 612 14.13 17.62 10.82
C VAL A 612 14.94 16.33 10.76
N PHE A 613 14.26 15.19 10.90
CA PHE A 613 14.83 13.86 10.74
C PHE A 613 14.39 13.24 9.41
N GLY A 614 15.35 12.85 8.57
CA GLY A 614 15.14 12.13 7.32
C GLY A 614 16.01 10.87 7.25
N GLY A 615 15.55 9.87 6.51
CA GLY A 615 16.30 8.64 6.25
C GLY A 615 16.08 7.50 7.24
N LEU A 616 15.07 7.57 8.11
CA LEU A 616 14.78 6.49 9.06
C LEU A 616 14.44 5.16 8.36
N GLN A 617 13.88 5.22 7.15
CA GLN A 617 13.63 4.04 6.31
C GLN A 617 14.90 3.22 6.01
N LEU A 618 16.08 3.86 6.02
CA LEU A 618 17.35 3.18 5.73
C LEU A 618 17.80 2.26 6.87
N MET A 619 17.18 2.35 8.05
CA MET A 619 17.44 1.43 9.16
C MET A 619 17.02 -0.02 8.85
N GLU A 620 16.20 -0.26 7.81
CA GLU A 620 15.91 -1.62 7.33
C GLU A 620 17.15 -2.35 6.80
N VAL A 621 18.14 -1.61 6.30
CA VAL A 621 19.37 -2.18 5.77
C VAL A 621 20.19 -2.85 6.89
N GLU A 622 20.08 -2.35 8.12
CA GLU A 622 20.73 -2.89 9.32
C GLU A 622 20.04 -4.18 9.78
N THR A 623 20.73 -5.30 9.61
CA THR A 623 20.23 -6.64 9.93
C THR A 623 20.49 -7.03 11.39
N ASP A 624 21.36 -6.31 12.09
CA ASP A 624 21.64 -6.50 13.50
C ASP A 624 20.52 -5.87 14.34
N GLU A 625 19.60 -6.70 14.82
CA GLU A 625 18.42 -6.28 15.60
C GLU A 625 18.78 -5.53 16.88
N GLU A 626 19.80 -5.98 17.61
CA GLU A 626 20.23 -5.34 18.86
C GLU A 626 20.77 -3.93 18.59
N ARG A 627 21.60 -3.78 17.55
CA ARG A 627 22.15 -2.49 17.15
C ARG A 627 21.06 -1.54 16.66
N ARG A 628 20.13 -2.04 15.85
CA ARG A 628 19.01 -1.26 15.34
C ARG A 628 18.12 -0.76 16.49
N LEU A 629 17.80 -1.63 17.44
CA LEU A 629 17.07 -1.26 18.65
C LEU A 629 17.81 -0.18 19.45
N ALA A 630 19.12 -0.36 19.69
CA ALA A 630 19.92 0.63 20.40
C ALA A 630 19.92 2.02 19.72
N ARG A 631 19.94 2.06 18.38
CA ARG A 631 19.83 3.30 17.61
C ARG A 631 18.45 3.96 17.73
N LEU A 632 17.37 3.17 17.70
CA LEU A 632 16.01 3.67 17.93
C LEU A 632 15.83 4.21 19.35
N THR A 633 16.37 3.52 20.36
CA THR A 633 16.38 4.00 21.75
C THR A 633 17.09 5.34 21.83
N LYS A 634 18.27 5.47 21.22
CA LYS A 634 19.01 6.73 21.23
C LYS A 634 18.25 7.85 20.54
N LEU A 635 17.62 7.58 19.39
CA LEU A 635 16.76 8.56 18.71
C LEU A 635 15.61 9.00 19.62
N SER A 636 14.94 8.06 20.29
CA SER A 636 13.88 8.35 21.28
C SER A 636 14.36 9.32 22.36
N GLU A 637 15.56 9.13 22.91
CA GLU A 637 16.15 10.06 23.88
C GLU A 637 16.35 11.47 23.32
N VAL A 638 16.90 11.60 22.10
CA VAL A 638 17.10 12.90 21.44
C VAL A 638 15.76 13.64 21.29
N LEU A 639 14.71 12.92 20.92
CA LEU A 639 13.38 13.47 20.71
C LEU A 639 12.73 13.92 22.01
N GLN A 640 12.90 13.15 23.09
CA GLN A 640 12.49 13.55 24.43
C GLN A 640 13.22 14.82 24.88
N ASN A 641 14.53 14.92 24.61
CA ASN A 641 15.32 16.12 24.91
C ASN A 641 14.85 17.36 24.12
N LEU A 642 14.51 17.19 22.84
CA LEU A 642 13.93 18.26 22.03
C LEU A 642 12.56 18.69 22.54
N PHE A 643 11.72 17.73 22.92
CA PHE A 643 10.41 17.97 23.52
C PHE A 643 10.53 18.78 24.83
N LEU A 644 11.43 18.40 25.74
CA LEU A 644 11.67 19.13 26.98
C LEU A 644 12.16 20.56 26.73
N LYS A 645 12.91 20.80 25.64
CA LYS A 645 13.35 22.12 25.19
C LYS A 645 12.30 22.88 24.38
N GLN A 646 11.12 22.30 24.18
CA GLN A 646 10.02 22.81 23.34
C GLN A 646 10.48 23.15 21.92
N VAL A 647 11.39 22.36 21.36
CA VAL A 647 11.85 22.49 19.98
C VAL A 647 11.05 21.50 19.13
N PRO A 648 10.26 21.96 18.14
CA PRO A 648 9.53 21.07 17.26
C PRO A 648 10.48 20.13 16.50
N SER A 649 10.03 18.89 16.31
CA SER A 649 10.71 17.90 15.47
C SER A 649 9.79 17.48 14.31
N HIS A 650 10.33 17.43 13.10
CA HIS A 650 9.66 16.93 11.91
C HIS A 650 10.32 15.65 11.41
N TYR A 651 9.53 14.71 10.89
CA TYR A 651 10.03 13.48 10.28
C TYR A 651 9.59 13.42 8.83
N GLU A 652 10.57 13.27 7.95
CA GLU A 652 10.33 12.99 6.54
C GLU A 652 10.24 11.48 6.33
N PHE A 653 9.05 11.00 5.97
CA PHE A 653 8.81 9.59 5.68
C PHE A 653 8.97 9.32 4.18
N ALA A 654 9.81 8.34 3.81
CA ALA A 654 9.91 7.83 2.45
C ALA A 654 9.45 6.36 2.35
N ALA A 655 9.36 5.84 1.12
CA ALA A 655 8.91 4.46 0.86
C ALA A 655 9.80 3.43 1.58
N VAL A 656 9.17 2.42 2.19
CA VAL A 656 9.81 1.29 2.88
C VAL A 656 9.29 0.00 2.26
N SER A 657 10.17 -0.97 2.00
CA SER A 657 9.83 -2.22 1.30
C SER A 657 9.53 -3.39 2.22
N GLY A 658 9.91 -3.33 3.50
CA GLY A 658 9.76 -4.41 4.47
C GLY A 658 8.60 -4.22 5.46
N THR A 659 7.83 -5.28 5.69
CA THR A 659 6.84 -5.36 6.80
C THR A 659 7.42 -6.03 8.06
N ARG A 660 8.71 -6.39 8.05
CA ARG A 660 9.33 -7.29 9.04
C ARG A 660 10.06 -6.61 10.19
N ALA A 661 10.35 -5.30 10.14
CA ALA A 661 11.43 -4.75 10.96
C ALA A 661 11.04 -4.03 12.25
N PHE A 662 9.77 -3.65 12.48
CA PHE A 662 9.43 -2.71 13.57
C PHE A 662 8.09 -3.01 14.26
N GLY A 663 7.98 -4.21 14.83
CA GLY A 663 6.76 -4.77 15.42
C GLY A 663 5.98 -3.86 16.37
N ASP A 664 6.60 -2.93 17.11
CA ASP A 664 5.91 -2.17 18.17
C ASP A 664 6.34 -0.69 18.28
N LEU A 665 6.94 -0.09 17.24
CA LEU A 665 7.42 1.31 17.31
C LEU A 665 6.43 2.33 16.72
N GLU A 666 6.08 3.37 17.47
CA GLU A 666 5.13 4.42 17.07
C GLU A 666 5.42 5.10 15.72
N LEU A 667 6.70 5.31 15.41
CA LEU A 667 7.16 5.88 14.15
C LEU A 667 6.88 4.95 12.96
N TYR A 668 6.90 3.63 13.19
CA TYR A 668 6.47 2.65 12.20
C TYR A 668 4.94 2.59 12.10
N ILE A 669 4.18 2.76 13.18
CA ILE A 669 2.72 2.90 13.10
C ILE A 669 2.37 4.11 12.22
N LEU A 670 2.98 5.28 12.47
CA LEU A 670 2.84 6.48 11.65
C LEU A 670 3.20 6.24 10.18
N HIS A 671 4.36 5.63 9.93
CA HIS A 671 4.79 5.26 8.59
C HIS A 671 3.82 4.29 7.92
N HIS A 672 3.39 3.24 8.63
CA HIS A 672 2.51 2.21 8.12
C HIS A 672 1.14 2.79 7.74
N TYR A 673 0.57 3.67 8.55
CA TYR A 673 -0.68 4.36 8.23
C TYR A 673 -0.55 5.35 7.07
N LEU A 674 0.57 6.08 6.97
CA LEU A 674 0.77 7.15 5.97
C LEU A 674 1.35 6.66 4.63
N VAL A 675 2.09 5.54 4.63
CA VAL A 675 2.86 5.05 3.47
C VAL A 675 2.39 3.67 3.03
N THR A 676 1.86 2.83 3.93
CA THR A 676 1.44 1.44 3.62
C THR A 676 0.01 1.10 4.05
N GLY A 677 -0.84 2.11 4.30
CA GLY A 677 -2.29 1.93 4.56
C GLY A 677 -2.99 1.30 3.34
N GLU A 678 -4.32 1.16 3.39
CA GLU A 678 -5.11 0.58 2.28
C GLU A 678 -4.58 1.05 0.91
N GLU A 679 -4.06 0.09 0.14
CA GLU A 679 -3.41 0.29 -1.16
C GLU A 679 -2.11 1.11 -1.09
N GLY A 680 -1.15 0.83 -1.98
CA GLY A 680 0.05 1.65 -2.22
C GLY A 680 -0.26 3.05 -2.78
N THR A 681 -1.10 3.81 -2.07
CA THR A 681 -1.68 5.11 -2.42
C THR A 681 -0.65 6.22 -2.44
N ALA A 682 0.37 6.15 -1.58
CA ALA A 682 1.45 7.14 -1.56
C ALA A 682 2.52 6.90 -2.65
N THR A 683 2.72 5.66 -3.11
CA THR A 683 3.91 5.30 -3.90
C THR A 683 3.62 4.74 -5.30
N ASN A 684 2.41 4.25 -5.59
CA ASN A 684 2.10 3.60 -6.88
C ASN A 684 0.69 3.85 -7.46
N SER A 685 -0.27 4.45 -6.75
CA SER A 685 -1.56 4.86 -7.34
C SER A 685 -1.67 6.38 -7.43
N ARG A 686 -2.57 6.89 -8.28
CA ARG A 686 -2.96 8.31 -8.33
C ARG A 686 -4.05 8.50 -7.28
N PRO A 687 -3.73 8.82 -6.01
CA PRO A 687 -4.75 8.78 -4.97
C PRO A 687 -5.74 9.91 -5.16
N THR A 688 -7.00 9.67 -4.82
CA THR A 688 -7.99 10.75 -4.74
C THR A 688 -7.78 11.55 -3.46
N VAL A 689 -8.14 12.83 -3.47
CA VAL A 689 -8.11 13.68 -2.26
C VAL A 689 -8.89 13.02 -1.13
N ALA A 690 -10.08 12.49 -1.43
CA ALA A 690 -10.95 11.85 -0.46
C ALA A 690 -10.34 10.60 0.20
N GLN A 691 -9.53 9.81 -0.53
CA GLN A 691 -8.79 8.67 0.05
C GLN A 691 -7.73 9.16 1.04
N ILE A 692 -6.93 10.15 0.66
CA ILE A 692 -5.87 10.68 1.52
C ILE A 692 -6.46 11.38 2.74
N SER A 693 -7.48 12.20 2.57
CA SER A 693 -8.16 12.86 3.70
C SER A 693 -8.71 11.85 4.71
N ALA A 694 -9.20 10.70 4.24
CA ALA A 694 -9.65 9.63 5.12
C ALA A 694 -8.50 8.99 5.91
N GLN A 695 -7.36 8.70 5.26
CA GLN A 695 -6.16 8.22 5.95
C GLN A 695 -5.63 9.24 6.97
N LEU A 696 -5.62 10.53 6.61
CA LEU A 696 -5.23 11.61 7.53
C LEU A 696 -6.19 11.70 8.72
N HIS A 697 -7.49 11.53 8.50
CA HIS A 697 -8.49 11.47 9.57
C HIS A 697 -8.19 10.33 10.56
N ASP A 698 -7.81 9.14 10.07
CA ASP A 698 -7.49 8.00 10.92
C ASP A 698 -6.24 8.26 11.77
N VAL A 699 -5.20 8.86 11.18
CA VAL A 699 -3.97 9.25 11.90
C VAL A 699 -4.27 10.31 12.95
N ILE A 700 -5.04 11.34 12.61
CA ILE A 700 -5.45 12.40 13.55
C ILE A 700 -6.28 11.81 14.70
N SER A 701 -7.21 10.92 14.38
CA SER A 701 -8.04 10.24 15.38
C SER A 701 -7.24 9.32 16.29
N PHE A 702 -6.24 8.62 15.74
CA PHE A 702 -5.32 7.81 16.52
C PHE A 702 -4.47 8.67 17.47
N ALA A 703 -3.89 9.76 16.96
CA ALA A 703 -3.12 10.71 17.76
C ALA A 703 -3.96 11.31 18.90
N ALA A 704 -5.23 11.65 18.63
CA ALA A 704 -6.14 12.15 19.65
C ALA A 704 -6.39 11.12 20.78
N ARG A 705 -6.59 9.84 20.43
CA ARG A 705 -6.74 8.76 21.42
C ARG A 705 -5.47 8.54 22.24
N ALA A 706 -4.30 8.54 21.59
CA ALA A 706 -3.01 8.43 22.26
C ALA A 706 -2.78 9.58 23.26
N LYS A 707 -3.10 10.82 22.86
CA LYS A 707 -3.04 12.00 23.73
C LYS A 707 -3.96 11.89 24.93
N ALA A 708 -5.20 11.44 24.75
CA ALA A 708 -6.15 11.24 25.84
C ALA A 708 -5.66 10.19 26.86
N ALA A 709 -5.13 9.07 26.39
CA ALA A 709 -4.57 8.03 27.25
C ALA A 709 -3.36 8.53 28.05
N PHE A 710 -2.49 9.34 27.43
CA PHE A 710 -1.36 9.97 28.09
C PHE A 710 -1.79 10.94 29.20
N GLN A 711 -2.77 11.80 28.94
CA GLN A 711 -3.28 12.78 29.92
C GLN A 711 -3.96 12.12 31.13
N GLN A 712 -4.68 11.01 30.93
CA GLN A 712 -5.31 10.27 32.03
C GLN A 712 -4.27 9.66 33.01
N ARG A 713 -3.08 9.27 32.52
CA ARG A 713 -1.98 8.78 33.37
C ARG A 713 -1.27 9.89 34.16
N GLY A 714 -1.24 11.12 33.64
CA GLY A 714 -0.56 12.27 34.28
C GLY A 714 -1.38 13.02 35.35
N GLY A 715 -2.67 12.71 35.52
CA GLY A 715 -3.64 13.50 36.30
C GLY A 715 -3.99 13.00 37.70
N GLY A 716 -3.19 12.13 38.34
CA GLY A 716 -3.52 11.55 39.65
C GLY A 716 -2.36 11.54 40.63
N GLY A 717 -2.28 12.55 41.50
CA GLY A 717 -1.47 12.48 42.70
C GLY A 717 -2.01 11.45 43.69
N GLY A 718 -1.12 10.59 44.21
CA GLY A 718 -1.22 9.84 45.46
C GLY A 718 -2.59 9.26 45.86
N GLY A 719 -2.86 8.01 45.48
CA GLY A 719 -3.96 7.23 46.04
C GLY A 719 -3.74 5.74 45.86
N ASN A 720 -3.53 5.03 46.98
CA ASN A 720 -3.51 3.57 47.05
C ASN A 720 -4.79 2.98 46.45
N ALA A 721 -4.66 2.21 45.38
CA ALA A 721 -5.67 1.24 44.97
C ALA A 721 -4.94 -0.05 44.59
N ALA A 722 -4.79 -0.93 45.59
CA ALA A 722 -4.60 -2.35 45.35
C ALA A 722 -5.98 -2.98 45.10
N THR A 723 -6.00 -3.99 44.22
CA THR A 723 -7.03 -5.01 43.91
C THR A 723 -7.78 -4.78 42.60
N ASP A 724 -7.26 -5.34 41.50
CA ASP A 724 -7.72 -6.63 40.96
C ASP A 724 -6.83 -7.06 39.79
N GLY A 725 -6.39 -8.32 39.84
CA GLY A 725 -5.48 -8.88 38.83
C GLY A 725 -6.24 -9.20 37.55
N ASN A 726 -5.94 -8.45 36.47
CA ASN A 726 -5.87 -8.97 35.10
C ASN A 726 -5.30 -8.01 34.04
N ASP A 727 -4.92 -6.77 34.37
CA ASP A 727 -4.34 -5.85 33.39
C ASP A 727 -2.82 -5.67 33.57
N ALA A 728 -2.07 -6.75 33.37
CA ALA A 728 -0.60 -6.73 33.39
C ALA A 728 0.05 -6.57 31.99
N ASP A 729 -0.73 -6.22 30.94
CA ASP A 729 -0.25 -6.07 29.55
C ASP A 729 -0.48 -4.68 28.93
N ALA A 730 -0.84 -3.65 29.71
CA ALA A 730 -1.04 -2.30 29.16
C ALA A 730 0.27 -1.52 29.02
N ALA A 731 1.02 -1.80 27.95
CA ALA A 731 2.32 -1.24 27.59
C ALA A 731 2.42 0.31 27.65
N PRO A 732 3.63 0.87 27.85
CA PRO A 732 3.87 2.31 27.93
C PRO A 732 4.13 2.90 26.53
N GLU A 733 3.15 2.87 25.62
CA GLU A 733 3.43 3.09 24.19
C GLU A 733 2.44 4.12 23.60
N HIS A 734 2.93 5.06 22.78
CA HIS A 734 2.23 6.13 22.02
C HIS A 734 2.49 7.62 22.42
N LEU A 735 3.67 7.97 22.95
CA LEU A 735 4.04 9.34 23.35
C LEU A 735 4.32 10.30 22.18
N ALA A 736 5.02 9.86 21.14
CA ALA A 736 5.33 10.68 19.95
C ALA A 736 4.05 10.98 19.15
N LEU A 737 3.14 10.00 19.05
CA LEU A 737 1.82 10.17 18.44
C LEU A 737 0.92 11.13 19.21
N ALA A 738 0.97 11.09 20.55
CA ALA A 738 0.25 12.04 21.40
C ALA A 738 0.69 13.51 21.18
N GLN A 739 1.87 13.72 20.60
CA GLN A 739 2.47 15.04 20.33
C GLN A 739 2.31 15.49 18.86
N LEU A 740 1.65 14.70 18.02
CA LEU A 740 1.42 15.05 16.62
C LEU A 740 0.59 16.33 16.52
N SER A 741 1.16 17.35 15.88
CA SER A 741 0.53 18.67 15.74
C SER A 741 0.46 19.17 14.30
N ARG A 742 1.16 18.52 13.36
CA ARG A 742 1.16 18.87 11.95
C ARG A 742 1.50 17.65 11.08
N ILE A 743 0.81 17.50 9.96
CA ILE A 743 1.07 16.53 8.90
C ILE A 743 1.12 17.30 7.58
N HIS A 744 2.17 17.06 6.77
CA HIS A 744 2.26 17.57 5.40
C HIS A 744 2.34 16.37 4.46
N PHE A 745 1.28 16.17 3.67
CA PHE A 745 1.20 15.15 2.65
C PHE A 745 1.37 15.79 1.27
N HIS A 746 2.19 15.20 0.41
CA HIS A 746 2.41 15.69 -0.94
C HIS A 746 2.38 14.55 -1.97
N THR A 747 1.66 14.75 -3.08
CA THR A 747 1.59 13.84 -4.22
C THR A 747 1.70 14.62 -5.54
N LEU A 748 1.77 13.91 -6.67
CA LEU A 748 1.83 14.51 -8.00
C LEU A 748 0.55 15.25 -8.42
N GLN A 749 -0.53 15.17 -7.64
CA GLN A 749 -1.81 15.81 -7.96
C GLN A 749 -2.17 16.96 -7.03
N PHE A 750 -1.78 16.90 -5.75
CA PHE A 750 -2.15 17.87 -4.72
C PHE A 750 -1.27 17.71 -3.48
N HIS A 751 -1.30 18.72 -2.62
CA HIS A 751 -0.69 18.68 -1.30
C HIS A 751 -1.77 18.96 -0.25
N ILE A 752 -1.70 18.30 0.90
CA ILE A 752 -2.56 18.54 2.06
C ILE A 752 -1.69 18.83 3.27
N MET A 753 -1.97 19.90 3.99
CA MET A 753 -1.36 20.19 5.27
C MET A 753 -2.43 20.26 6.36
N CYS A 754 -2.38 19.35 7.31
CA CYS A 754 -3.25 19.34 8.48
C CYS A 754 -2.45 19.82 9.70
N GLN A 755 -2.96 20.81 10.42
CA GLN A 755 -2.32 21.40 11.59
C GLN A 755 -3.30 21.56 12.75
N GLN A 756 -2.82 21.34 13.98
CA GLN A 756 -3.60 21.58 15.18
C GLN A 756 -3.76 23.09 15.45
N GLN A 757 -4.97 23.57 15.76
CA GLN A 757 -5.29 25.00 15.87
C GLN A 757 -4.48 25.73 16.96
N ASP A 758 -4.35 25.12 18.14
CA ASP A 758 -3.64 25.67 19.30
C ASP A 758 -2.18 25.23 19.40
N SER A 759 -1.56 24.91 18.27
CA SER A 759 -0.15 24.50 18.20
C SER A 759 0.80 25.69 17.99
N VAL A 760 2.10 25.39 18.05
CA VAL A 760 3.21 26.29 17.72
C VAL A 760 3.21 26.77 16.28
N TRP A 761 2.37 26.21 15.40
CA TRP A 761 2.43 26.45 13.96
C TRP A 761 1.65 27.71 13.53
N GLY A 762 2.25 28.53 12.67
CA GLY A 762 1.59 29.66 12.00
C GLY A 762 0.83 29.26 10.73
N ASP A 763 0.28 30.25 10.01
CA ASP A 763 -0.45 30.04 8.75
C ASP A 763 0.35 29.18 7.75
N PRO A 764 -0.18 28.03 7.29
CA PRO A 764 0.52 27.11 6.42
C PRO A 764 0.51 27.52 4.94
N THR A 765 -0.29 28.51 4.57
CA THR A 765 -0.60 28.84 3.16
C THR A 765 0.65 29.04 2.31
N ALA A 766 1.56 29.91 2.75
CA ALA A 766 2.79 30.20 2.00
C ALA A 766 3.69 28.95 1.84
N ALA A 767 3.87 28.18 2.92
CA ALA A 767 4.67 26.96 2.91
C ALA A 767 4.06 25.91 1.97
N LEU A 768 2.74 25.71 2.05
CA LEU A 768 2.01 24.74 1.24
C LEU A 768 2.06 25.10 -0.26
N VAL A 769 1.81 26.36 -0.60
CA VAL A 769 1.83 26.84 -2.00
C VAL A 769 3.25 26.82 -2.59
N GLN A 770 4.26 27.24 -1.82
CA GLN A 770 5.65 27.17 -2.29
C GLN A 770 6.09 25.72 -2.51
N SER A 771 5.72 24.82 -1.61
CA SER A 771 5.95 23.37 -1.74
C SER A 771 5.33 22.82 -3.02
N ALA A 772 4.05 23.13 -3.28
CA ALA A 772 3.34 22.66 -4.47
C ALA A 772 3.94 23.19 -5.78
N LEU A 773 4.34 24.46 -5.81
CA LEU A 773 4.96 25.07 -7.00
C LEU A 773 6.40 24.57 -7.24
N MET A 774 7.13 24.19 -6.19
CA MET A 774 8.51 23.74 -6.31
C MET A 774 8.63 22.51 -7.23
N SER A 775 7.65 21.60 -7.15
CA SER A 775 7.56 20.43 -8.01
C SER A 775 7.59 20.82 -9.49
N SER A 776 6.74 21.76 -9.89
CA SER A 776 6.65 22.26 -11.27
C SER A 776 7.89 23.05 -11.69
N LYS A 777 8.43 23.87 -10.77
CA LYS A 777 9.62 24.71 -10.99
C LYS A 777 10.87 23.86 -11.26
N ILE A 778 11.07 22.75 -10.54
CA ILE A 778 12.20 21.84 -10.75
C ILE A 778 11.97 20.97 -11.98
N ALA A 779 10.77 20.41 -12.14
CA ALA A 779 10.50 19.45 -13.21
C ALA A 779 10.50 20.09 -14.61
N CYS A 780 10.01 21.32 -14.76
CA CYS A 780 9.97 22.01 -16.06
C CYS A 780 9.92 23.54 -16.00
N GLY A 781 10.51 24.16 -14.96
CA GLY A 781 10.63 25.61 -14.90
C GLY A 781 11.40 26.20 -16.09
N LYS A 782 11.20 27.50 -16.35
CA LYS A 782 11.94 28.21 -17.39
C LYS A 782 13.44 28.21 -17.06
N ARG A 783 14.26 27.68 -17.98
CA ARG A 783 15.73 27.83 -17.92
C ARG A 783 16.08 29.30 -18.13
N ALA A 784 17.12 29.79 -17.45
CA ALA A 784 17.60 31.14 -17.67
C ALA A 784 17.99 31.29 -19.16
N ASN A 785 17.62 32.42 -19.79
CA ASN A 785 17.93 32.69 -21.19
C ASN A 785 19.41 32.43 -21.47
N SER A 786 19.69 31.54 -22.43
CA SER A 786 21.02 31.14 -22.88
C SER A 786 21.73 32.23 -23.71
N SER A 787 21.58 33.50 -23.35
CA SER A 787 22.31 34.61 -23.98
C SER A 787 23.69 34.86 -23.37
N ASP A 788 24.01 34.27 -22.21
CA ASP A 788 25.37 34.29 -21.66
C ASP A 788 26.09 33.00 -22.02
N SER A 789 26.53 32.93 -23.28
CA SER A 789 27.44 31.89 -23.77
C SER A 789 28.84 32.14 -23.24
N SER A 790 29.14 31.67 -22.04
CA SER A 790 30.48 31.23 -21.67
C SER A 790 30.43 29.73 -21.41
N GLY A 791 30.92 28.96 -22.37
CA GLY A 791 30.96 27.50 -22.31
C GLY A 791 31.80 26.98 -21.15
N SER A 792 31.14 26.64 -20.06
CA SER A 792 31.50 25.56 -19.16
C SER A 792 30.19 24.87 -18.80
N GLY A 793 30.14 23.54 -18.96
CA GLY A 793 29.00 22.72 -18.56
C GLY A 793 28.94 22.59 -17.03
N ASP A 794 28.88 23.73 -16.34
CA ASP A 794 28.80 23.78 -14.89
C ASP A 794 27.38 23.42 -14.45
N ALA A 795 27.31 22.50 -13.49
CA ALA A 795 26.09 21.96 -12.92
C ALA A 795 25.12 23.09 -12.54
N GLU A 796 23.87 22.94 -12.96
CA GLU A 796 22.78 23.88 -12.72
C GLU A 796 22.69 24.19 -11.21
N THR A 797 23.21 25.35 -10.79
CA THR A 797 23.25 25.75 -9.38
C THR A 797 21.83 25.85 -8.85
N LEU A 798 21.55 25.26 -7.67
CA LEU A 798 20.23 25.40 -7.06
C LEU A 798 19.87 26.89 -6.90
N ARG A 799 18.68 27.26 -7.36
CA ARG A 799 18.15 28.63 -7.29
C ARG A 799 17.06 28.72 -6.22
N PRO A 800 16.90 29.88 -5.55
CA PRO A 800 15.78 30.12 -4.65
C PRO A 800 14.44 29.98 -5.39
N ALA A 801 13.42 29.48 -4.70
CA ALA A 801 12.08 29.25 -5.24
C ALA A 801 11.49 30.51 -5.88
N ALA A 802 11.76 31.67 -5.28
CA ALA A 802 11.30 32.96 -5.76
C ALA A 802 11.93 33.39 -7.10
N ALA A 803 13.12 32.90 -7.44
CA ALA A 803 13.82 33.19 -8.68
C ALA A 803 13.46 32.23 -9.84
N MET A 804 12.60 31.25 -9.57
CA MET A 804 12.16 30.24 -10.53
C MET A 804 10.75 30.53 -11.01
N ALA A 805 10.51 30.37 -12.32
CA ALA A 805 9.19 30.57 -12.93
C ALA A 805 8.61 29.24 -13.42
N VAL A 806 7.33 29.03 -13.16
CA VAL A 806 6.55 27.96 -13.79
C VAL A 806 6.24 28.34 -15.23
N ASP A 807 6.35 27.39 -16.15
CA ASP A 807 5.93 27.56 -17.53
C ASP A 807 4.49 27.03 -17.71
N PRO A 808 3.47 27.90 -17.88
CA PRO A 808 2.07 27.48 -17.96
C PRO A 808 1.78 26.47 -19.08
N GLU A 809 2.54 26.53 -20.18
CA GLU A 809 2.35 25.63 -21.33
C GLU A 809 2.81 24.20 -21.04
N ARG A 810 3.81 24.05 -20.17
CA ARG A 810 4.44 22.76 -19.81
C ARG A 810 3.79 22.08 -18.61
N VAL A 811 2.86 22.74 -17.92
CA VAL A 811 2.15 22.19 -16.77
C VAL A 811 0.69 21.91 -17.05
N GLU A 812 0.10 21.03 -16.25
CA GLU A 812 -1.32 20.71 -16.26
C GLU A 812 -1.85 20.45 -14.86
N LEU A 813 -3.13 20.76 -14.64
CA LEU A 813 -3.83 20.37 -13.44
C LEU A 813 -4.37 18.95 -13.60
N LEU A 814 -3.96 18.04 -12.72
CA LEU A 814 -4.43 16.64 -12.75
C LEU A 814 -5.71 16.39 -11.94
N LEU A 815 -6.12 17.35 -11.10
CA LEU A 815 -7.38 17.30 -10.38
C LEU A 815 -8.54 17.75 -11.29
N GLY A 816 -9.70 17.10 -11.13
CA GLY A 816 -10.94 17.57 -11.74
C GLY A 816 -11.40 18.90 -11.14
N ARG A 817 -12.27 19.64 -11.83
CA ARG A 817 -12.81 20.92 -11.34
C ARG A 817 -13.52 20.76 -9.99
N HIS A 818 -14.27 19.67 -9.82
CA HIS A 818 -14.92 19.32 -8.56
C HIS A 818 -14.15 18.20 -7.87
N VAL A 819 -13.86 18.39 -6.58
CA VAL A 819 -13.05 17.50 -5.77
C VAL A 819 -13.82 17.16 -4.50
N LEU A 820 -14.05 15.87 -4.28
CA LEU A 820 -14.50 15.37 -2.98
C LEU A 820 -13.31 15.44 -2.01
N VAL A 821 -13.36 16.40 -1.08
CA VAL A 821 -12.29 16.67 -0.11
C VAL A 821 -12.36 15.71 1.07
N SER A 822 -13.56 15.45 1.60
CA SER A 822 -13.75 14.54 2.73
C SER A 822 -14.99 13.66 2.50
N LYS A 823 -14.81 12.34 2.50
CA LYS A 823 -15.93 11.38 2.45
C LYS A 823 -16.75 11.44 3.73
N GLN A 824 -16.08 11.58 4.88
CA GLN A 824 -16.72 11.62 6.20
C GLN A 824 -17.68 12.80 6.32
N GLN A 825 -17.32 13.96 5.75
CA GLN A 825 -18.11 15.19 5.83
C GLN A 825 -19.00 15.42 4.60
N ALA A 826 -18.95 14.51 3.60
CA ALA A 826 -19.54 14.72 2.27
C ALA A 826 -19.17 16.09 1.66
N LEU A 827 -17.92 16.52 1.88
CA LEU A 827 -17.45 17.85 1.49
C LEU A 827 -16.89 17.79 0.06
N GLU A 828 -17.66 18.30 -0.89
CA GLU A 828 -17.23 18.48 -2.28
C GLU A 828 -17.00 19.97 -2.57
N VAL A 829 -15.84 20.29 -3.15
CA VAL A 829 -15.41 21.66 -3.41
C VAL A 829 -15.02 21.81 -4.88
N ALA A 830 -15.47 22.91 -5.50
CA ALA A 830 -14.98 23.31 -6.82
C ALA A 830 -13.66 24.08 -6.68
N ILE A 831 -12.65 23.72 -7.48
CA ILE A 831 -11.39 24.46 -7.55
C ILE A 831 -11.68 25.82 -8.18
N ASP A 832 -11.54 26.87 -7.37
CA ASP A 832 -11.59 28.25 -7.82
C ASP A 832 -10.18 28.70 -8.27
N PRO A 833 -9.98 29.04 -9.55
CA PRO A 833 -8.71 29.58 -10.03
C PRO A 833 -8.23 30.85 -9.30
N LEU A 834 -9.12 31.59 -8.65
CA LEU A 834 -8.79 32.79 -7.87
C LEU A 834 -8.47 32.49 -6.40
N ALA A 835 -8.97 31.38 -5.87
CA ALA A 835 -8.77 30.94 -4.49
C ALA A 835 -8.25 29.49 -4.47
N PRO A 836 -6.96 29.27 -4.80
CA PRO A 836 -6.41 27.94 -5.03
C PRO A 836 -6.25 27.08 -3.76
N VAL A 837 -6.43 27.67 -2.57
CA VAL A 837 -6.22 27.01 -1.28
C VAL A 837 -7.59 26.68 -0.69
N ILE A 838 -7.86 25.39 -0.49
CA ILE A 838 -9.12 24.89 0.07
C ILE A 838 -8.89 24.48 1.52
N THR A 839 -9.66 25.03 2.46
CA THR A 839 -9.50 24.73 3.89
C THR A 839 -10.73 24.06 4.48
N TRP A 840 -10.53 23.09 5.36
CA TRP A 840 -11.59 22.44 6.14
C TRP A 840 -11.08 22.03 7.54
N HIS A 841 -11.98 21.61 8.41
CA HIS A 841 -11.64 21.11 9.74
C HIS A 841 -11.70 19.59 9.75
N GLU A 842 -10.75 18.93 10.39
CA GLU A 842 -10.70 17.46 10.51
C GLU A 842 -10.60 17.08 11.99
N GLY A 843 -11.54 16.28 12.48
CA GLY A 843 -11.69 16.06 13.93
C GLY A 843 -12.02 17.36 14.70
N ALA A 844 -11.76 17.37 16.01
CA ALA A 844 -12.07 18.51 16.87
C ALA A 844 -11.01 19.64 16.78
N ASP A 845 -9.75 19.30 16.55
CA ASP A 845 -8.62 20.21 16.82
C ASP A 845 -7.75 20.52 15.59
N PHE A 846 -7.96 19.85 14.45
CA PHE A 846 -7.14 20.04 13.25
C PHE A 846 -7.84 20.87 12.18
N THR A 847 -7.05 21.73 11.53
CA THR A 847 -7.43 22.45 10.32
C THR A 847 -6.55 21.96 9.19
N CYS A 848 -7.17 21.50 8.11
CA CYS A 848 -6.50 21.01 6.92
C CYS A 848 -6.63 22.03 5.79
N ALA A 849 -5.57 22.16 5.00
CA ALA A 849 -5.49 22.99 3.82
C ALA A 849 -5.00 22.15 2.64
N LEU A 850 -5.69 22.23 1.50
CA LEU A 850 -5.34 21.57 0.25
C LEU A 850 -4.93 22.61 -0.78
N VAL A 851 -3.86 22.31 -1.52
CA VAL A 851 -3.44 23.05 -2.70
C VAL A 851 -3.26 22.07 -3.87
N PRO A 852 -3.89 22.33 -5.04
CA PRO A 852 -3.64 21.54 -6.23
C PRO A 852 -2.19 21.66 -6.72
N MET A 853 -1.61 20.55 -7.20
CA MET A 853 -0.27 20.53 -7.78
C MET A 853 -0.37 20.69 -9.31
N LEU A 854 0.51 21.52 -9.88
CA LEU A 854 0.63 21.70 -11.33
C LEU A 854 1.64 20.71 -11.89
N ALA A 855 1.17 19.56 -12.35
CA ALA A 855 2.03 18.48 -12.82
C ALA A 855 2.74 18.87 -14.12
N CYS A 856 4.00 18.47 -14.25
CA CYS A 856 4.74 18.70 -15.48
C CYS A 856 4.37 17.67 -16.56
N LYS A 857 3.93 18.13 -17.73
CA LYS A 857 3.57 17.25 -18.87
C LYS A 857 4.75 16.42 -19.38
N LYS A 858 5.95 17.02 -19.37
CA LYS A 858 7.22 16.40 -19.80
C LYS A 858 8.34 16.87 -18.87
N PRO A 859 8.59 16.15 -17.76
CA PRO A 859 9.60 16.54 -16.79
C PRO A 859 11.00 16.30 -17.35
N ASP A 860 11.90 17.26 -17.11
CA ASP A 860 13.31 17.18 -17.50
C ASP A 860 14.11 16.32 -16.50
N HIS A 861 13.74 16.35 -15.21
CA HIS A 861 14.32 15.54 -14.12
C HIS A 861 13.29 15.41 -12.97
N THR A 862 13.23 14.25 -12.31
CA THR A 862 12.26 13.98 -11.21
C THR A 862 12.87 13.37 -9.95
N ALA A 863 14.18 13.10 -9.93
CA ALA A 863 14.82 12.53 -8.74
C ALA A 863 14.99 13.60 -7.63
N GLY A 864 14.78 13.22 -6.37
CA GLY A 864 14.85 14.13 -5.21
C GLY A 864 13.74 15.19 -5.16
N LEU A 865 12.66 15.02 -5.95
CA LEU A 865 11.58 16.01 -6.04
C LEU A 865 10.82 16.14 -4.71
N GLY A 866 10.55 15.02 -4.03
CA GLY A 866 9.91 14.98 -2.71
C GLY A 866 10.74 15.73 -1.66
N ASP A 867 12.04 15.43 -1.56
CA ASP A 867 12.91 16.10 -0.58
C ASP A 867 13.05 17.61 -0.87
N ASN A 868 13.05 18.03 -2.13
CA ASN A 868 13.04 19.45 -2.48
C ASN A 868 11.70 20.13 -2.12
N ILE A 869 10.58 19.43 -2.29
CA ILE A 869 9.25 19.89 -1.86
C ILE A 869 9.27 20.10 -0.34
N SER A 870 9.67 19.08 0.42
CA SER A 870 9.70 19.11 1.89
C SER A 870 10.69 20.16 2.41
N GLY A 871 11.89 20.25 1.85
CA GLY A 871 12.88 21.27 2.18
C GLY A 871 12.37 22.70 1.93
N THR A 872 11.62 22.91 0.84
CA THR A 872 10.97 24.20 0.57
C THR A 872 9.85 24.49 1.57
N GLY A 873 9.00 23.51 1.86
CA GLY A 873 7.94 23.65 2.86
C GLY A 873 8.49 23.99 4.25
N MET A 874 9.61 23.37 4.63
CA MET A 874 10.32 23.69 5.86
C MET A 874 11.01 25.05 5.80
N ALA A 875 11.54 25.51 4.67
CA ALA A 875 12.12 26.86 4.60
C ALA A 875 11.08 27.98 4.78
N TYR A 876 9.85 27.75 4.34
CA TYR A 876 8.75 28.71 4.36
C TYR A 876 7.76 28.52 5.52
N HIS A 877 7.99 27.54 6.40
CA HIS A 877 7.13 27.33 7.56
C HIS A 877 7.22 28.50 8.55
N ARG A 878 6.19 28.64 9.38
CA ARG A 878 6.17 29.62 10.47
C ARG A 878 5.87 28.96 11.79
N LEU A 879 6.58 29.42 12.81
CA LEU A 879 6.26 29.16 14.19
C LEU A 879 5.68 30.43 14.80
N LYS A 880 4.60 30.29 15.57
CA LYS A 880 4.07 31.36 16.42
C LYS A 880 5.15 31.74 17.43
N PRO A 881 5.31 33.03 17.77
CA PRO A 881 6.24 33.43 18.83
C PRO A 881 5.88 32.69 20.11
N ARG A 882 6.91 32.17 20.80
CA ARG A 882 6.74 31.50 22.10
C ARG A 882 5.99 32.45 23.04
N GLN A 883 4.79 32.07 23.47
CA GLN A 883 4.14 32.77 24.57
C GLN A 883 4.98 32.49 25.83
N PRO A 884 5.36 33.53 26.60
CA PRO A 884 6.25 33.41 27.75
C PRO A 884 5.68 32.57 28.88
#